data_AF-A0A6L3IUV1-F1
#
_entry.id   AF-A0A6L3IUV1-F1
#
_cell.length_a   1.000
_cell.length_b   1.000
_cell.length_c   1.000
_cell.angle_alpha   90.00
_cell.angle_beta   90.00
_cell.angle_gamma   90.00
#
_symmetry.space_group_name_H-M   'P 1'
#
loop_
_entity.id
_entity.type
_entity.pdbx_description
1 polymer ?
#
loop_
_entity_poly.entity_id
_entity_poly.type
_entity_poly.pdbx_seq_one_letter_code
_entity_poly.pdbx_strand_id
1 'polypeptide(L)'
;MKKLLTFIMACVISLGVTAQISKEAFEKWHQNKYSMFIHFGLYSELGGVWEGSPVTRGYSEQIQSFAGIFSDWYGDTALRFNPTLFNADAIVSLAKEAGMRSIIITTKHHDGFCMFRTATTDYNSYDATPGKRDFIKEMAEACKRGGINFGIYFSLIDWHFPQAYPISSHNCDFITPQHHEFTKAQVTELLTNYGPISELWFDMGSNTPEQSKELYQLVHRLQPDCMVSGRLGNDQYDFSVMADNTYPEGSLQTAWQTAASMFDETWSYRSWQKRGDVHTKAMEKLRSLINVVSHGGNFLLNIGPKGDGSVVPFEREVLKEIGIWLKKNGEAIYGTEASPFRKQFEWGTITRKGNNLYLILSGNRPADDKITLNIPGCKLQKADIKAIQKGQEMIFTLPADAYGKDIQVICATFDQPVKPQPIAAQRTPNYSYSCFDYYSNYRSTVSYQWSINKSNLNALEFTYTPQENGKELLVEVDGTPYTVTLDASKAQALNLSSKAVWGQRYFCGPGSGLFDAPATIHTDPEKAPVRKGQWKEVNEEKAMFPSNILESYFLMQQVESPKAQDILVDVGAGNGIEIYLNGKSVMKHLNPYRCKFREEKVLLPLQKGSNQIVVRIYNRFEKETGYLLRPSAEQVIYKQKFTLPQVAKGKVHTVVVKQNNLPSIHKDTELSNLNVKAK
;
A
#
# COMPACT_ATOMS: atom_id res chain seq x y z
N MET A 1 -43.55 43.45 -0.88
CA MET A 1 -42.43 42.89 -0.10
C MET A 1 -42.48 41.37 -0.23
N LYS A 2 -41.51 40.80 -0.94
CA LYS A 2 -41.42 39.37 -1.25
C LYS A 2 -40.71 38.64 -0.11
N LYS A 3 -41.30 37.57 0.42
CA LYS A 3 -40.57 36.47 1.06
C LYS A 3 -41.14 35.16 0.50
N LEU A 4 -40.48 34.64 -0.52
CA LEU A 4 -40.73 33.31 -1.07
C LEU A 4 -39.72 32.39 -0.38
N LEU A 5 -40.22 31.45 0.43
CA LEU A 5 -39.42 30.37 1.00
C LEU A 5 -38.97 29.44 -0.13
N THR A 6 -37.66 29.34 -0.34
CA THR A 6 -37.07 28.30 -1.18
C THR A 6 -36.72 27.12 -0.27
N PHE A 7 -37.47 26.03 -0.42
CA PHE A 7 -37.20 24.75 0.22
C PHE A 7 -35.97 24.12 -0.47
N ILE A 8 -34.82 24.09 0.21
CA ILE A 8 -33.67 23.30 -0.24
C ILE A 8 -33.95 21.85 0.17
N MET A 9 -34.33 21.04 -0.80
CA MET A 9 -34.43 19.60 -0.67
C MET A 9 -33.00 19.04 -0.62
N ALA A 10 -32.47 18.88 0.59
CA ALA A 10 -31.26 18.12 0.83
C ALA A 10 -31.54 16.67 0.45
N CYS A 11 -30.94 16.18 -0.64
CA CYS A 11 -30.83 14.76 -0.90
C CYS A 11 -29.92 14.15 0.17
N VAL A 12 -30.53 13.78 1.30
CA VAL A 12 -29.96 12.85 2.26
C VAL A 12 -29.91 11.51 1.56
N ILE A 13 -28.78 11.21 0.92
CA ILE A 13 -28.39 9.83 0.69
C ILE A 13 -28.23 9.24 2.08
N SER A 14 -29.06 8.26 2.41
CA SER A 14 -28.91 7.41 3.59
C SER A 14 -27.60 6.64 3.45
N LEU A 15 -26.48 7.29 3.78
CA LEU A 15 -25.24 6.63 4.14
C LEU A 15 -25.53 5.94 5.46
N GLY A 16 -25.63 4.62 5.44
CA GLY A 16 -25.45 3.85 6.65
C GLY A 16 -24.16 4.37 7.29
N VAL A 17 -24.23 4.77 8.56
CA VAL A 17 -23.09 5.29 9.30
C VAL A 17 -22.07 4.15 9.44
N THR A 18 -21.23 3.98 8.43
CA THR A 18 -19.91 3.42 8.58
C THR A 18 -19.18 4.47 9.40
N ALA A 19 -18.87 4.14 10.66
CA ALA A 19 -18.08 5.02 11.51
C ALA A 19 -16.80 5.37 10.74
N GLN A 20 -16.69 6.62 10.32
CA GLN A 20 -15.58 7.12 9.54
C GLN A 20 -14.89 8.17 10.39
N ILE A 21 -13.57 8.12 10.45
CA ILE A 21 -12.75 9.10 11.12
C ILE A 21 -13.15 10.53 10.71
N SER A 22 -13.10 11.49 11.65
CA SER A 22 -13.36 12.88 11.31
C SER A 22 -12.36 13.39 10.26
N LYS A 23 -12.81 14.29 9.38
CA LYS A 23 -11.95 14.90 8.37
C LYS A 23 -10.72 15.58 9.00
N GLU A 24 -10.90 16.22 10.15
CA GLU A 24 -9.81 16.87 10.88
C GLU A 24 -8.77 15.88 11.40
N ALA A 25 -9.20 14.77 12.01
CA ALA A 25 -8.29 13.75 12.50
C ALA A 25 -7.53 13.06 11.35
N PHE A 26 -8.22 12.77 10.25
CA PHE A 26 -7.59 12.27 9.02
C PHE A 26 -6.54 13.25 8.47
N GLU A 27 -6.89 14.53 8.31
CA GLU A 27 -5.98 15.56 7.80
C GLU A 27 -4.77 15.71 8.73
N LYS A 28 -4.98 15.73 10.05
CA LYS A 28 -3.89 15.78 11.04
C LYS A 28 -2.95 14.59 10.90
N TRP A 29 -3.49 13.37 10.86
CA TRP A 29 -2.69 12.16 10.68
C TRP A 29 -1.93 12.18 9.33
N HIS A 30 -2.61 12.56 8.26
CA HIS A 30 -2.02 12.57 6.92
C HIS A 30 -0.94 13.64 6.74
N GLN A 31 -1.02 14.75 7.48
CA GLN A 31 -0.04 15.84 7.42
C GLN A 31 1.19 15.59 8.32
N ASN A 32 1.11 14.64 9.27
CA ASN A 32 2.19 14.32 10.19
C ASN A 32 3.43 13.75 9.49
N LYS A 33 3.24 12.95 8.43
CA LYS A 33 4.26 12.35 7.53
C LYS A 33 5.35 11.47 8.15
N TYR A 34 5.79 11.72 9.38
CA TYR A 34 6.91 11.04 10.01
C TYR A 34 6.63 10.69 11.46
N SER A 35 6.77 9.40 11.78
CA SER A 35 6.39 8.80 13.05
C SER A 35 7.45 7.84 13.56
N MET A 36 7.53 7.68 14.88
CA MET A 36 8.37 6.67 15.53
C MET A 36 7.60 5.37 15.68
N PHE A 37 8.24 4.26 15.34
CA PHE A 37 7.79 2.92 15.74
C PHE A 37 8.73 2.39 16.83
N ILE A 38 8.21 1.59 17.77
CA ILE A 38 8.99 0.99 18.84
C ILE A 38 8.61 -0.48 18.96
N HIS A 39 9.57 -1.37 18.70
CA HIS A 39 9.48 -2.79 19.03
C HIS A 39 10.27 -3.06 20.31
N PHE A 40 9.54 -3.28 21.41
CA PHE A 40 10.09 -3.52 22.73
C PHE A 40 9.27 -4.59 23.47
N GLY A 41 9.94 -5.60 24.01
CA GLY A 41 9.35 -6.74 24.70
C GLY A 41 10.41 -7.69 25.24
N LEU A 42 10.03 -8.91 25.64
CA LEU A 42 10.97 -9.90 26.19
C LEU A 42 12.12 -10.25 25.22
N TYR A 43 11.85 -10.25 23.92
CA TYR A 43 12.86 -10.46 22.89
C TYR A 43 14.00 -9.42 22.93
N SER A 44 13.78 -8.22 23.48
CA SER A 44 14.82 -7.21 23.67
C SER A 44 15.82 -7.61 24.75
N GLU A 45 15.40 -8.39 25.75
CA GLU A 45 16.29 -8.98 26.77
C GLU A 45 17.20 -10.05 26.16
N LEU A 46 16.66 -10.87 25.27
CA LEU A 46 17.44 -11.89 24.55
C LEU A 46 18.40 -11.27 23.52
N GLY A 47 18.03 -10.13 22.92
CA GLY A 47 18.89 -9.37 22.02
C GLY A 47 19.35 -10.16 20.79
N GLY A 48 18.54 -11.10 20.32
CA GLY A 48 18.87 -11.98 19.18
C GLY A 48 19.85 -13.12 19.52
N VAL A 49 20.01 -13.50 20.80
CA VAL A 49 20.89 -14.57 21.27
C VAL A 49 20.09 -15.59 22.08
N TRP A 50 20.29 -16.87 21.80
CA TRP A 50 19.74 -17.97 22.59
C TRP A 50 20.85 -18.97 22.90
N GLU A 51 20.93 -19.45 24.15
CA GLU A 51 21.97 -20.39 24.62
C GLU A 51 23.41 -19.97 24.24
N GLY A 52 23.70 -18.67 24.37
CA GLY A 52 25.02 -18.09 24.07
C GLY A 52 25.34 -17.95 22.58
N SER A 53 24.42 -18.32 21.68
CA SER A 53 24.61 -18.30 20.23
C SER A 53 23.70 -17.27 19.53
N PRO A 54 24.23 -16.46 18.59
CA PRO A 54 23.41 -15.60 17.75
C PRO A 54 22.39 -16.38 16.90
N VAL A 55 21.11 -16.01 16.98
CA VAL A 55 20.04 -16.57 16.15
C VAL A 55 20.00 -15.81 14.84
N THR A 56 20.74 -16.28 13.84
CA THR A 56 20.93 -15.58 12.56
C THR A 56 19.79 -15.74 11.57
N ARG A 57 18.83 -16.62 11.86
CA ARG A 57 17.63 -16.84 11.05
C ARG A 57 16.53 -15.85 11.46
N GLY A 58 16.02 -15.10 10.50
CA GLY A 58 14.86 -14.24 10.69
C GLY A 58 15.09 -13.06 11.64
N TYR A 59 13.99 -12.49 12.12
CA TYR A 59 13.97 -11.29 12.94
C TYR A 59 14.14 -11.57 14.44
N SER A 60 14.77 -10.65 15.19
CA SER A 60 15.08 -10.89 16.61
C SER A 60 13.84 -10.86 17.52
N GLU A 61 12.78 -10.14 17.16
CA GLU A 61 11.51 -10.13 17.91
C GLU A 61 10.69 -11.41 17.74
N GLN A 62 11.12 -12.28 16.82
CA GLN A 62 10.52 -13.58 16.55
C GLN A 62 11.45 -14.74 16.98
N ILE A 63 12.41 -14.46 17.86
CA ILE A 63 13.42 -15.43 18.30
C ILE A 63 12.81 -16.71 18.89
N GLN A 64 11.64 -16.63 19.55
CA GLN A 64 10.92 -17.81 20.04
C GLN A 64 10.70 -18.83 18.91
N SER A 65 10.14 -18.38 17.78
CA SER A 65 9.91 -19.22 16.60
C SER A 65 11.23 -19.59 15.91
N PHE A 66 12.10 -18.63 15.65
CA PHE A 66 13.30 -18.88 14.85
C PHE A 66 14.37 -19.72 15.54
N ALA A 67 14.45 -19.72 16.87
CA ALA A 67 15.31 -20.62 17.63
C ALA A 67 14.60 -21.89 18.12
N GLY A 68 13.27 -22.01 17.91
CA GLY A 68 12.51 -23.17 18.37
C GLY A 68 12.43 -23.26 19.90
N ILE A 69 12.30 -22.11 20.56
CA ILE A 69 12.23 -22.01 22.02
C ILE A 69 10.82 -22.45 22.46
N PHE A 70 10.75 -23.40 23.39
CA PHE A 70 9.47 -23.78 24.01
C PHE A 70 8.84 -22.59 24.74
N SER A 71 7.50 -22.49 24.69
CA SER A 71 6.78 -21.30 25.19
C SER A 71 7.02 -21.02 26.67
N ASP A 72 7.18 -22.06 27.49
CA ASP A 72 7.55 -21.94 28.91
C ASP A 72 8.97 -21.39 29.09
N TRP A 73 9.96 -21.92 28.35
CA TRP A 73 11.35 -21.45 28.42
C TRP A 73 11.52 -20.02 27.93
N TYR A 74 10.77 -19.63 26.89
CA TYR A 74 10.72 -18.24 26.46
C TYR A 74 10.08 -17.35 27.54
N GLY A 75 8.98 -17.82 28.13
CA GLY A 75 8.25 -17.12 29.20
C GLY A 75 9.10 -16.83 30.44
N ASP A 76 10.05 -17.70 30.79
CA ASP A 76 11.03 -17.49 31.87
C ASP A 76 11.90 -16.23 31.67
N THR A 77 11.95 -15.67 30.46
CA THR A 77 12.58 -14.38 30.20
C THR A 77 11.94 -13.26 31.01
N ALA A 78 10.62 -13.32 31.27
CA ALA A 78 9.92 -12.33 32.08
C ALA A 78 10.46 -12.22 33.53
N LEU A 79 10.94 -13.34 34.10
CA LEU A 79 11.47 -13.39 35.46
C LEU A 79 12.72 -12.51 35.66
N ARG A 80 13.45 -12.21 34.58
CA ARG A 80 14.66 -11.36 34.59
C ARG A 80 14.50 -10.05 33.82
N PHE A 81 13.40 -9.87 33.08
CA PHE A 81 13.16 -8.65 32.33
C PHE A 81 12.87 -7.47 33.27
N ASN A 82 13.84 -6.57 33.42
CA ASN A 82 13.73 -5.41 34.32
C ASN A 82 14.39 -4.16 33.70
N PRO A 83 13.70 -3.47 32.78
CA PRO A 83 14.26 -2.37 32.01
C PRO A 83 14.34 -1.06 32.82
N THR A 84 15.31 -1.00 33.74
CA THR A 84 15.50 0.14 34.66
C THR A 84 15.91 1.45 33.96
N LEU A 85 16.43 1.38 32.73
CA LEU A 85 16.81 2.54 31.93
C LEU A 85 15.72 2.97 30.93
N PHE A 86 14.57 2.30 30.90
CA PHE A 86 13.42 2.75 30.10
C PHE A 86 12.89 4.08 30.63
N ASN A 87 12.86 5.09 29.77
CA ASN A 87 12.38 6.43 30.08
C ASN A 87 11.51 6.97 28.94
N ALA A 88 10.21 7.02 29.17
CA ALA A 88 9.22 7.47 28.19
C ALA A 88 9.41 8.94 27.78
N ASP A 89 9.71 9.85 28.72
CA ASP A 89 9.92 11.26 28.43
C ASP A 89 11.18 11.48 27.57
N ALA A 90 12.25 10.69 27.78
CA ALA A 90 13.45 10.74 26.95
C ALA A 90 13.20 10.27 25.52
N ILE A 91 12.38 9.22 25.34
CA ILE A 91 11.96 8.74 24.01
C ILE A 91 11.11 9.81 23.31
N VAL A 92 10.17 10.43 24.02
CA VAL A 92 9.34 11.52 23.48
C VAL A 92 10.19 12.73 23.09
N SER A 93 11.20 13.10 23.91
CA SER A 93 12.16 14.16 23.56
C SER A 93 12.92 13.83 22.29
N LEU A 94 13.44 12.59 22.18
CA LEU A 94 14.15 12.12 20.99
C LEU A 94 13.25 12.16 19.74
N ALA A 95 12.01 11.70 19.84
CA ALA A 95 11.06 11.76 18.73
C ALA A 95 10.84 13.20 18.25
N LYS A 96 10.69 14.15 19.18
CA LYS A 96 10.55 15.58 18.85
C LYS A 96 11.81 16.16 18.22
N GLU A 97 12.99 15.83 18.76
CA GLU A 97 14.28 16.24 18.20
C GLU A 97 14.48 15.73 16.78
N ALA A 98 14.04 14.50 16.51
CA ALA A 98 14.04 13.86 15.20
C ALA A 98 12.96 14.41 14.25
N GLY A 99 12.06 15.27 14.73
CA GLY A 99 10.95 15.84 13.95
C GLY A 99 9.70 14.96 13.86
N MET A 100 9.65 13.81 14.51
CA MET A 100 8.49 12.91 14.46
C MET A 100 7.25 13.55 15.13
N ARG A 101 6.06 13.15 14.67
CA ARG A 101 4.76 13.71 15.09
C ARG A 101 3.86 12.73 15.81
N SER A 102 4.18 11.44 15.76
CA SER A 102 3.55 10.41 16.57
C SER A 102 4.54 9.33 16.99
N ILE A 103 4.18 8.58 18.03
CA ILE A 103 4.87 7.37 18.46
C ILE A 103 3.86 6.22 18.48
N ILE A 104 4.23 5.10 17.88
CA ILE A 104 3.50 3.83 17.90
C ILE A 104 4.40 2.80 18.58
N ILE A 105 3.90 2.11 19.60
CA ILE A 105 4.67 1.12 20.38
C ILE A 105 3.95 -0.22 20.45
N THR A 106 4.70 -1.31 20.40
CA THR A 106 4.20 -2.67 20.58
C THR A 106 3.56 -2.85 21.96
N THR A 107 2.23 -2.89 22.01
CA THR A 107 1.48 -3.24 23.24
C THR A 107 1.54 -4.74 23.51
N LYS A 108 1.54 -5.53 22.43
CA LYS A 108 1.71 -6.98 22.42
C LYS A 108 2.27 -7.37 21.05
N HIS A 109 3.37 -8.13 21.02
CA HIS A 109 3.91 -8.72 19.78
C HIS A 109 3.46 -10.18 19.66
N HIS A 110 3.92 -10.91 18.64
CA HIS A 110 3.50 -12.29 18.38
C HIS A 110 3.78 -13.23 19.56
N ASP A 111 4.77 -12.94 20.41
CA ASP A 111 5.10 -13.74 21.59
C ASP A 111 4.02 -13.69 22.69
N GLY A 112 3.00 -12.84 22.55
CA GLY A 112 1.86 -12.75 23.45
C GLY A 112 2.10 -11.92 24.71
N PHE A 113 3.34 -11.47 24.94
CA PHE A 113 3.69 -10.73 26.14
C PHE A 113 3.12 -9.30 26.09
N CYS A 114 2.25 -8.98 27.06
CA CYS A 114 1.60 -7.68 27.12
C CYS A 114 2.49 -6.64 27.82
N MET A 115 2.85 -5.57 27.13
CA MET A 115 3.65 -4.44 27.64
C MET A 115 2.85 -3.45 28.51
N PHE A 116 1.63 -3.85 28.88
CA PHE A 116 0.68 -3.08 29.68
C PHE A 116 0.03 -3.99 30.72
N ARG A 117 -0.56 -3.40 31.77
CA ARG A 117 -1.31 -4.19 32.76
C ARG A 117 -2.68 -4.56 32.19
N THR A 118 -2.95 -5.86 32.08
CA THR A 118 -4.21 -6.41 31.55
C THR A 118 -4.84 -7.37 32.53
N ALA A 119 -6.18 -7.43 32.55
CA ALA A 119 -6.91 -8.45 33.31
C ALA A 119 -7.02 -9.80 32.58
N THR A 120 -6.61 -9.89 31.31
CA THR A 120 -6.85 -11.10 30.50
C THR A 120 -5.79 -12.19 30.67
N THR A 121 -4.58 -11.84 31.11
CA THR A 121 -3.47 -12.76 31.34
C THR A 121 -2.47 -12.19 32.34
N ASP A 122 -1.83 -13.05 33.14
CA ASP A 122 -0.71 -12.69 34.02
C ASP A 122 0.62 -12.55 33.25
N TYR A 123 0.66 -13.01 31.99
CA TYR A 123 1.79 -12.88 31.08
C TYR A 123 1.92 -11.45 30.53
N ASN A 124 2.19 -10.51 31.45
CA ASN A 124 2.27 -9.10 31.18
C ASN A 124 3.41 -8.43 32.00
N SER A 125 3.82 -7.25 31.55
CA SER A 125 4.92 -6.46 32.13
C SER A 125 4.73 -6.06 33.59
N TYR A 126 3.49 -6.03 34.09
CA TYR A 126 3.20 -5.66 35.47
C TYR A 126 3.25 -6.87 36.42
N ASP A 127 2.65 -7.99 36.02
CA ASP A 127 2.49 -9.17 36.89
C ASP A 127 3.64 -10.18 36.78
N ALA A 128 4.17 -10.41 35.57
CA ALA A 128 5.19 -11.43 35.31
C ALA A 128 6.65 -10.95 35.49
N THR A 129 6.88 -9.66 35.78
CA THR A 129 8.24 -9.09 35.84
C THR A 129 8.60 -8.51 37.22
N PRO A 130 9.90 -8.46 37.58
CA PRO A 130 10.35 -7.79 38.81
C PRO A 130 10.04 -6.29 38.85
N GLY A 131 9.98 -5.65 37.68
CA GLY A 131 9.83 -4.19 37.57
C GLY A 131 8.41 -3.70 37.85
N LYS A 132 7.39 -4.54 37.59
CA LYS A 132 5.96 -4.22 37.76
C LYS A 132 5.54 -2.88 37.10
N ARG A 133 5.95 -2.68 35.85
CA ARG A 133 5.71 -1.44 35.11
C ARG A 133 4.63 -1.60 34.05
N ASP A 134 3.90 -0.53 33.81
CA ASP A 134 2.97 -0.41 32.70
C ASP A 134 3.56 0.54 31.66
N PHE A 135 4.31 -0.01 30.71
CA PHE A 135 5.06 0.79 29.74
C PHE A 135 4.17 1.55 28.78
N ILE A 136 2.99 1.02 28.46
CA ILE A 136 2.02 1.69 27.58
C ILE A 136 1.42 2.90 28.30
N LYS A 137 1.11 2.80 29.59
CA LYS A 137 0.68 3.95 30.40
C LYS A 137 1.74 5.04 30.46
N GLU A 138 2.98 4.66 30.77
CA GLU A 138 4.09 5.60 30.83
C GLU A 138 4.31 6.35 29.51
N MET A 139 4.25 5.63 28.38
CA MET A 139 4.37 6.20 27.05
C MET A 139 3.18 7.11 26.69
N ALA A 140 1.95 6.70 26.98
CA ALA A 140 0.76 7.50 26.72
C ALA A 140 0.80 8.84 27.48
N GLU A 141 1.16 8.80 28.76
CA GLU A 141 1.28 9.99 29.60
C GLU A 141 2.44 10.90 29.15
N ALA A 142 3.60 10.32 28.82
CA ALA A 142 4.73 11.08 28.28
C ALA A 142 4.38 11.73 26.94
N CYS A 143 3.66 11.03 26.06
CA CYS A 143 3.22 11.57 24.78
C CYS A 143 2.28 12.76 24.97
N LYS A 144 1.32 12.62 25.90
CA LYS A 144 0.41 13.70 26.30
C LYS A 144 1.16 14.91 26.85
N ARG A 145 2.15 14.71 27.73
CA ARG A 145 3.01 15.79 28.26
C ARG A 145 3.84 16.46 27.15
N GLY A 146 4.38 15.65 26.23
CA GLY A 146 5.25 16.12 25.16
C GLY A 146 4.54 16.76 23.97
N GLY A 147 3.21 16.62 23.88
CA GLY A 147 2.41 17.09 22.74
C GLY A 147 2.66 16.30 21.45
N ILE A 148 2.99 15.01 21.57
CA ILE A 148 3.16 14.08 20.44
C ILE A 148 1.97 13.13 20.40
N ASN A 149 1.48 12.77 19.21
CA ASN A 149 0.33 11.86 19.12
C ASN A 149 0.76 10.45 19.52
N PHE A 150 -0.08 9.75 20.27
CA PHE A 150 0.20 8.40 20.76
C PHE A 150 -0.64 7.38 19.99
N GLY A 151 0.01 6.40 19.38
CA GLY A 151 -0.61 5.23 18.78
C GLY A 151 -0.04 3.95 19.37
N ILE A 152 -0.66 2.83 19.01
CA ILE A 152 -0.34 1.52 19.55
C ILE A 152 -0.29 0.48 18.44
N TYR A 153 0.63 -0.47 18.58
CA TYR A 153 0.67 -1.68 17.78
C TYR A 153 0.07 -2.83 18.56
N PHE A 154 -0.66 -3.72 17.88
CA PHE A 154 -1.23 -4.91 18.47
C PHE A 154 -1.14 -6.10 17.50
N SER A 155 -0.46 -7.17 17.90
CA SER A 155 -0.49 -8.41 17.10
C SER A 155 -1.78 -9.20 17.33
N LEU A 156 -2.43 -9.57 16.22
CA LEU A 156 -3.59 -10.46 16.23
C LEU A 156 -3.20 -11.92 16.52
N ILE A 157 -1.96 -12.30 16.19
CA ILE A 157 -1.39 -13.59 16.58
C ILE A 157 -0.79 -13.48 17.98
N ASP A 158 -0.89 -14.59 18.71
CA ASP A 158 -0.41 -14.70 20.08
C ASP A 158 0.09 -16.13 20.30
N TRP A 159 1.40 -16.32 20.31
CA TRP A 159 2.06 -17.63 20.49
C TRP A 159 1.95 -18.16 21.92
N HIS A 160 1.48 -17.34 22.87
CA HIS A 160 1.15 -17.75 24.22
C HIS A 160 -0.31 -18.23 24.34
N PHE A 161 -1.16 -17.96 23.34
CA PHE A 161 -2.52 -18.46 23.30
C PHE A 161 -2.54 -19.99 23.10
N PRO A 162 -3.36 -20.78 23.84
CA PRO A 162 -3.28 -22.24 23.84
C PRO A 162 -3.38 -22.92 22.47
N GLN A 163 -4.10 -22.33 21.52
CA GLN A 163 -4.31 -22.87 20.17
C GLN A 163 -3.25 -22.42 19.15
N ALA A 164 -2.24 -21.66 19.55
CA ALA A 164 -1.23 -21.12 18.65
C ALA A 164 -0.07 -22.09 18.34
N TYR A 165 -0.05 -23.28 18.97
CA TYR A 165 0.99 -24.28 18.73
C TYR A 165 0.52 -25.39 17.76
N PRO A 166 1.35 -25.80 16.78
CA PRO A 166 2.68 -25.27 16.47
C PRO A 166 2.65 -23.86 15.86
N ILE A 167 3.65 -23.05 16.18
CA ILE A 167 3.83 -21.70 15.59
C ILE A 167 4.00 -21.86 14.07
N SER A 168 3.16 -21.20 13.28
CA SER A 168 3.29 -21.22 11.83
C SER A 168 4.47 -20.41 11.34
N SER A 169 5.00 -20.76 10.16
CA SER A 169 6.19 -20.12 9.59
C SER A 169 5.98 -18.68 9.11
N HIS A 170 4.74 -18.21 8.97
CA HIS A 170 4.40 -16.89 8.42
C HIS A 170 3.52 -16.05 9.35
N ASN A 171 3.16 -16.57 10.54
CA ASN A 171 2.28 -15.89 11.50
C ASN A 171 0.97 -15.39 10.88
N CYS A 172 0.41 -16.07 9.88
CA CYS A 172 -0.82 -15.62 9.20
C CYS A 172 -1.94 -16.65 9.33
N ASP A 173 -2.02 -17.31 10.49
CA ASP A 173 -3.04 -18.32 10.78
C ASP A 173 -4.42 -17.69 10.98
N PHE A 174 -5.47 -18.49 10.75
CA PHE A 174 -6.84 -18.08 11.03
C PHE A 174 -7.05 -17.83 12.52
N ILE A 175 -7.67 -16.70 12.85
CA ILE A 175 -8.01 -16.35 14.24
C ILE A 175 -9.26 -17.14 14.66
N THR A 176 -9.14 -17.97 15.69
CA THR A 176 -10.29 -18.72 16.22
C THR A 176 -11.30 -17.78 16.90
N PRO A 177 -12.58 -18.15 17.03
CA PRO A 177 -13.56 -17.32 17.73
C PRO A 177 -13.14 -16.98 19.17
N GLN A 178 -12.53 -17.91 19.90
CA GLN A 178 -12.04 -17.68 21.27
C GLN A 178 -10.88 -16.69 21.30
N HIS A 179 -9.95 -16.81 20.35
CA HIS A 179 -8.84 -15.86 20.24
C HIS A 179 -9.35 -14.46 19.90
N HIS A 180 -10.33 -14.35 19.00
CA HIS A 180 -10.96 -13.08 18.66
C HIS A 180 -11.63 -12.39 19.87
N GLU A 181 -12.35 -13.12 20.72
CA GLU A 181 -12.90 -12.54 21.96
C GLU A 181 -11.79 -12.07 22.91
N PHE A 182 -10.70 -12.83 23.03
CA PHE A 182 -9.53 -12.43 23.81
C PHE A 182 -8.89 -11.15 23.27
N THR A 183 -8.69 -11.05 21.95
CA THR A 183 -8.23 -9.84 21.26
C THR A 183 -9.16 -8.65 21.53
N LYS A 184 -10.48 -8.83 21.41
CA LYS A 184 -11.45 -7.75 21.69
C LYS A 184 -11.37 -7.24 23.13
N ALA A 185 -11.17 -8.13 24.10
CA ALA A 185 -11.01 -7.75 25.50
C ALA A 185 -9.76 -6.87 25.70
N GLN A 186 -8.60 -7.30 25.19
CA GLN A 186 -7.36 -6.53 25.30
C GLN A 186 -7.41 -5.20 24.54
N VAL A 187 -7.94 -5.19 23.32
CA VAL A 187 -8.12 -3.95 22.54
C VAL A 187 -9.08 -2.99 23.26
N THR A 188 -10.12 -3.49 23.92
CA THR A 188 -11.02 -2.66 24.72
C THR A 188 -10.29 -1.98 25.88
N GLU A 189 -9.45 -2.69 26.64
CA GLU A 189 -8.63 -2.10 27.71
C GLU A 189 -7.68 -1.02 27.16
N LEU A 190 -7.00 -1.31 26.06
CA LEU A 190 -6.07 -0.38 25.41
C LEU A 190 -6.75 0.91 24.92
N LEU A 191 -7.97 0.81 24.40
CA LEU A 191 -8.70 1.96 23.88
C LEU A 191 -9.49 2.73 24.95
N THR A 192 -9.56 2.25 26.20
CA THR A 192 -10.33 2.91 27.27
C THR A 192 -9.45 3.45 28.40
N ASN A 193 -8.28 2.85 28.66
CA ASN A 193 -7.45 3.19 29.83
C ASN A 193 -6.28 4.13 29.55
N TYR A 194 -5.89 4.33 28.28
CA TYR A 194 -4.63 5.00 27.91
C TYR A 194 -4.83 6.38 27.25
N GLY A 195 -6.04 6.94 27.32
CA GLY A 195 -6.37 8.24 26.73
C GLY A 195 -6.60 8.18 25.22
N PRO A 196 -6.53 9.33 24.51
CA PRO A 196 -6.74 9.37 23.07
C PRO A 196 -5.66 8.61 22.31
N ILE A 197 -6.08 7.69 21.44
CA ILE A 197 -5.21 6.91 20.57
C ILE A 197 -5.34 7.43 19.15
N SER A 198 -4.24 7.87 18.54
CA SER A 198 -4.24 8.42 17.18
C SER A 198 -4.22 7.37 16.09
N GLU A 199 -3.65 6.20 16.39
CA GLU A 199 -3.44 5.12 15.42
C GLU A 199 -3.39 3.77 16.14
N LEU A 200 -4.09 2.77 15.60
CA LEU A 200 -4.00 1.38 15.99
C LEU A 200 -3.49 0.55 14.81
N TRP A 201 -2.28 0.05 14.98
CA TRP A 201 -1.57 -0.73 13.98
C TRP A 201 -1.70 -2.22 14.31
N PHE A 202 -2.64 -2.90 13.66
CA PHE A 202 -2.77 -4.36 13.78
C PHE A 202 -1.67 -5.08 13.01
N ASP A 203 -1.32 -6.29 13.42
CA ASP A 203 -0.36 -7.10 12.67
C ASP A 203 -0.66 -8.58 12.69
N MET A 204 -0.31 -9.21 11.56
CA MET A 204 -0.33 -10.65 11.34
C MET A 204 -1.71 -11.29 11.57
N GLY A 205 -1.82 -12.60 11.32
CA GLY A 205 -3.08 -13.33 11.42
C GLY A 205 -4.06 -13.11 10.27
N SER A 206 -5.01 -14.04 10.14
CA SER A 206 -6.06 -14.03 9.13
C SER A 206 -7.44 -13.99 9.79
N ASN A 207 -7.95 -12.79 10.04
CA ASN A 207 -9.33 -12.62 10.48
C ASN A 207 -10.32 -13.00 9.37
N THR A 208 -11.50 -13.49 9.75
CA THR A 208 -12.66 -13.53 8.84
C THR A 208 -13.16 -12.11 8.55
N PRO A 209 -13.94 -11.90 7.47
CA PRO A 209 -14.56 -10.60 7.20
C PRO A 209 -15.36 -10.05 8.38
N GLU A 210 -16.11 -10.91 9.08
CA GLU A 210 -16.89 -10.56 10.26
C GLU A 210 -15.99 -10.13 11.42
N GLN A 211 -14.89 -10.85 11.68
CA GLN A 211 -13.92 -10.51 12.74
C GLN A 211 -13.26 -9.15 12.48
N SER A 212 -12.76 -8.91 11.26
CA SER A 212 -12.17 -7.61 10.91
C SER A 212 -13.20 -6.47 11.04
N LYS A 213 -14.45 -6.70 10.61
CA LYS A 213 -15.52 -5.71 10.74
C LYS A 213 -15.87 -5.41 12.20
N GLU A 214 -15.96 -6.44 13.05
CA GLU A 214 -16.23 -6.26 14.48
C GLU A 214 -15.13 -5.47 15.18
N LEU A 215 -13.85 -5.77 14.91
CA LEU A 215 -12.73 -5.04 15.48
C LEU A 215 -12.69 -3.60 14.99
N TYR A 216 -12.88 -3.35 13.68
CA TYR A 216 -12.94 -1.99 13.13
C TYR A 216 -14.05 -1.16 13.80
N GLN A 217 -15.25 -1.74 13.94
CA GLN A 217 -16.36 -1.09 14.63
C GLN A 217 -16.12 -0.88 16.13
N LEU A 218 -15.46 -1.83 16.81
CA LEU A 218 -15.06 -1.68 18.20
C LEU A 218 -14.12 -0.48 18.37
N VAL A 219 -13.12 -0.36 17.48
CA VAL A 219 -12.16 0.75 17.52
C VAL A 219 -12.86 2.09 17.38
N HIS A 220 -13.64 2.31 16.31
CA HIS A 220 -14.29 3.60 16.11
C HIS A 220 -15.43 3.89 17.09
N ARG A 221 -16.01 2.87 17.73
CA ARG A 221 -16.97 3.08 18.83
C ARG A 221 -16.28 3.65 20.08
N LEU A 222 -15.08 3.18 20.40
CA LEU A 222 -14.35 3.59 21.60
C LEU A 222 -13.47 4.83 21.36
N GLN A 223 -12.88 4.92 20.16
CA GLN A 223 -11.98 5.99 19.72
C GLN A 223 -12.33 6.36 18.27
N PRO A 224 -13.37 7.20 18.06
CA PRO A 224 -13.85 7.57 16.72
C PRO A 224 -12.77 8.13 15.78
N ASP A 225 -11.78 8.81 16.35
CA ASP A 225 -10.68 9.46 15.62
C ASP A 225 -9.37 8.64 15.58
N CYS A 226 -9.40 7.37 15.99
CA CYS A 226 -8.25 6.47 15.87
C CYS A 226 -8.15 5.92 14.44
N MET A 227 -7.01 6.14 13.77
CA MET A 227 -6.73 5.57 12.46
C MET A 227 -6.45 4.06 12.58
N VAL A 228 -7.14 3.23 11.80
CA VAL A 228 -6.94 1.77 11.76
C VAL A 228 -6.10 1.36 10.56
N SER A 229 -5.06 0.58 10.81
CA SER A 229 -4.15 0.11 9.75
C SER A 229 -4.76 -1.01 8.88
N GLY A 230 -4.33 -1.06 7.62
CA GLY A 230 -4.73 -2.08 6.63
C GLY A 230 -4.47 -3.53 7.07
N ARG A 231 -3.56 -3.75 8.01
CA ARG A 231 -3.22 -5.09 8.50
C ARG A 231 -4.29 -5.71 9.41
N LEU A 232 -5.38 -5.01 9.72
CA LEU A 232 -6.58 -5.63 10.27
C LEU A 232 -7.22 -6.66 9.31
N GLY A 233 -6.99 -6.49 8.01
CA GLY A 233 -7.43 -7.40 6.96
C GLY A 233 -8.84 -7.12 6.44
N ASN A 234 -9.23 -7.87 5.40
CA ASN A 234 -10.53 -7.81 4.73
C ASN A 234 -10.95 -6.39 4.26
N ASP A 235 -9.98 -5.55 3.90
CA ASP A 235 -10.19 -4.13 3.53
C ASP A 235 -10.94 -3.29 4.58
N GLN A 236 -10.91 -3.68 5.86
CA GLN A 236 -11.48 -2.89 6.97
C GLN A 236 -10.39 -1.98 7.56
N TYR A 237 -10.17 -0.79 6.97
CA TYR A 237 -9.10 0.11 7.41
C TYR A 237 -9.33 1.58 7.00
N ASP A 238 -8.59 2.50 7.64
CA ASP A 238 -8.55 3.93 7.26
C ASP A 238 -7.30 4.29 6.44
N PHE A 239 -6.21 3.54 6.59
CA PHE A 239 -5.01 3.64 5.76
C PHE A 239 -4.43 2.28 5.42
N SER A 240 -3.94 2.11 4.19
CA SER A 240 -3.26 0.88 3.79
C SER A 240 -1.82 0.83 4.29
N VAL A 241 -1.30 -0.39 4.45
CA VAL A 241 0.08 -0.63 4.88
C VAL A 241 0.82 -1.29 3.72
N MET A 242 1.94 -0.70 3.31
CA MET A 242 2.81 -1.29 2.29
C MET A 242 3.60 -2.47 2.86
N ALA A 243 4.22 -3.26 2.00
CA ALA A 243 5.22 -4.23 2.46
C ALA A 243 6.37 -3.50 3.18
N ASP A 244 6.97 -4.17 4.15
CA ASP A 244 8.00 -3.59 5.03
C ASP A 244 9.14 -2.95 4.23
N ASN A 245 9.53 -1.73 4.61
CA ASN A 245 10.58 -0.95 3.94
C ASN A 245 10.29 -0.59 2.46
N THR A 246 9.07 -0.84 1.95
CA THR A 246 8.69 -0.55 0.56
C THR A 246 7.74 0.64 0.44
N TYR A 247 7.59 1.14 -0.78
CA TYR A 247 6.62 2.16 -1.17
C TYR A 247 6.08 1.82 -2.57
N PRO A 248 4.88 2.28 -2.92
CA PRO A 248 4.27 1.98 -4.21
C PRO A 248 5.00 2.71 -5.35
N GLU A 249 4.98 2.14 -6.55
CA GLU A 249 5.58 2.73 -7.77
C GLU A 249 4.97 4.08 -8.19
N GLY A 250 3.87 4.51 -7.56
CA GLY A 250 3.17 5.76 -7.83
C GLY A 250 2.20 6.11 -6.69
N SER A 251 1.53 7.25 -6.81
CA SER A 251 0.55 7.66 -5.81
C SER A 251 -0.67 6.72 -5.77
N LEU A 252 -1.13 6.43 -4.56
CA LEU A 252 -2.37 5.70 -4.31
C LEU A 252 -3.53 6.69 -4.12
N GLN A 253 -4.74 6.25 -4.45
CA GLN A 253 -6.00 6.94 -4.17
C GLN A 253 -6.52 6.67 -2.75
N THR A 254 -5.70 6.03 -1.91
CA THR A 254 -5.98 5.79 -0.50
C THR A 254 -4.82 6.33 0.33
N ALA A 255 -5.11 6.73 1.56
CA ALA A 255 -4.09 7.01 2.54
C ALA A 255 -3.28 5.74 2.81
N TRP A 256 -1.97 5.90 2.98
CA TRP A 256 -1.09 4.76 3.20
C TRP A 256 0.10 5.13 4.08
N GLN A 257 0.64 4.11 4.74
CA GLN A 257 1.83 4.20 5.57
C GLN A 257 2.77 3.05 5.22
N THR A 258 4.07 3.28 5.34
CA THR A 258 5.05 2.18 5.35
C THR A 258 5.77 2.15 6.68
N ALA A 259 5.84 0.95 7.24
CA ALA A 259 6.72 0.66 8.37
C ALA A 259 8.11 0.39 7.83
N ALA A 260 9.12 0.97 8.45
CA ALA A 260 10.51 0.74 8.11
C ALA A 260 11.36 0.47 9.34
N SER A 261 12.24 -0.50 9.24
CA SER A 261 13.21 -0.82 10.26
C SER A 261 14.48 0.02 10.09
N MET A 262 15.24 0.22 11.16
CA MET A 262 16.57 0.82 11.06
C MET A 262 17.51 -0.07 10.20
N PHE A 263 17.33 -1.39 10.35
CA PHE A 263 18.05 -2.44 9.66
C PHE A 263 17.04 -3.48 9.19
N ASP A 264 17.04 -3.82 7.90
CA ASP A 264 16.04 -4.70 7.29
C ASP A 264 16.03 -6.10 7.93
N GLU A 265 17.11 -6.47 8.61
CA GLU A 265 17.25 -7.74 9.30
C GLU A 265 16.47 -7.83 10.63
N THR A 266 15.92 -6.74 11.20
CA THR A 266 15.24 -6.80 12.51
C THR A 266 14.37 -5.59 12.81
N TRP A 267 13.29 -5.78 13.56
CA TRP A 267 12.53 -4.68 14.17
C TRP A 267 13.00 -4.39 15.60
N SER A 268 13.32 -5.41 16.38
CA SER A 268 13.78 -5.21 17.77
C SER A 268 15.29 -5.09 17.92
N TYR A 269 15.73 -4.89 19.17
CA TYR A 269 17.14 -4.87 19.52
C TYR A 269 17.85 -6.18 19.13
N ARG A 270 18.86 -6.05 18.29
CA ARG A 270 19.83 -7.11 17.97
C ARG A 270 21.21 -6.71 18.48
N SER A 271 21.72 -7.46 19.44
CA SER A 271 22.99 -7.20 20.14
C SER A 271 24.18 -7.22 19.20
N TRP A 272 24.20 -8.18 18.28
CA TRP A 272 25.26 -8.40 17.30
C TRP A 272 25.03 -7.67 15.95
N GLN A 273 24.05 -6.75 15.88
CA GLN A 273 23.81 -5.96 14.67
C GLN A 273 25.07 -5.17 14.28
N LYS A 274 25.48 -5.34 13.01
CA LYS A 274 26.55 -4.55 12.42
C LYS A 274 26.03 -3.14 12.15
N ARG A 275 26.57 -2.17 12.89
CA ARG A 275 26.21 -0.75 12.78
C ARG A 275 27.37 -0.06 12.05
N GLY A 276 27.07 0.49 10.87
CA GLY A 276 28.05 1.19 10.03
C GLY A 276 28.26 2.63 10.50
N ASP A 277 28.44 3.54 9.54
CA ASP A 277 28.52 4.99 9.81
C ASP A 277 27.12 5.61 10.03
N VAL A 278 27.05 6.56 10.97
CA VAL A 278 25.79 7.23 11.36
C VAL A 278 25.24 8.09 10.22
N HIS A 279 26.09 8.93 9.60
CA HIS A 279 25.67 9.84 8.53
C HIS A 279 25.13 9.07 7.32
N THR A 280 25.81 7.98 6.95
CA THR A 280 25.40 7.09 5.86
C THR A 280 24.00 6.50 6.12
N LYS A 281 23.76 6.00 7.33
CA LYS A 281 22.45 5.45 7.71
C LYS A 281 21.37 6.54 7.82
N ALA A 282 21.72 7.73 8.31
CA ALA A 282 20.80 8.87 8.36
C ALA A 282 20.36 9.29 6.95
N MET A 283 21.29 9.39 5.99
CA MET A 283 20.97 9.70 4.60
C MET A 283 20.18 8.60 3.90
N GLU A 284 20.41 7.32 4.24
CA GLU A 284 19.58 6.21 3.77
C GLU A 284 18.13 6.38 4.23
N LYS A 285 17.89 6.50 5.55
CA LYS A 285 16.52 6.60 6.08
C LYS A 285 15.84 7.93 5.76
N LEU A 286 16.60 9.01 5.59
CA LEU A 286 16.09 10.28 5.08
C LEU A 286 15.59 10.14 3.62
N ARG A 287 16.31 9.42 2.75
CA ARG A 287 15.81 9.11 1.40
C ARG A 287 14.54 8.26 1.44
N SER A 288 14.45 7.29 2.34
CA SER A 288 13.21 6.53 2.56
C SER A 288 12.04 7.45 2.93
N LEU A 289 12.22 8.36 3.91
CA LEU A 289 11.20 9.35 4.29
C LEU A 289 10.78 10.21 3.08
N ILE A 290 11.75 10.75 2.35
CA ILE A 290 11.51 11.60 1.17
C ILE A 290 10.71 10.85 0.10
N ASN A 291 11.10 9.61 -0.21
CA ASN A 291 10.41 8.79 -1.22
C ASN A 291 8.98 8.46 -0.78
N VAL A 292 8.77 8.14 0.49
CA VAL A 292 7.43 7.84 1.00
C VAL A 292 6.52 9.06 0.89
N VAL A 293 7.00 10.22 1.32
CA VAL A 293 6.21 11.46 1.33
C VAL A 293 5.94 11.96 -0.08
N SER A 294 6.89 11.82 -1.01
CA SER A 294 6.68 12.19 -2.42
C SER A 294 5.69 11.30 -3.17
N HIS A 295 5.43 10.09 -2.65
CA HIS A 295 4.37 9.21 -3.13
C HIS A 295 3.07 9.34 -2.32
N GLY A 296 3.02 10.31 -1.39
CA GLY A 296 1.82 10.68 -0.62
C GLY A 296 1.62 9.89 0.67
N GLY A 297 2.59 9.07 1.10
CA GLY A 297 2.47 8.23 2.28
C GLY A 297 2.98 8.87 3.57
N ASN A 298 2.78 8.14 4.66
CA ASN A 298 3.40 8.38 5.97
C ASN A 298 4.52 7.38 6.24
N PHE A 299 5.63 7.84 6.80
CA PHE A 299 6.80 7.02 7.12
C PHE A 299 6.87 6.73 8.62
N LEU A 300 6.83 5.44 8.96
CA LEU A 300 6.89 4.95 10.34
C LEU A 300 8.25 4.27 10.56
N LEU A 301 9.22 5.01 11.13
CA LEU A 301 10.58 4.51 11.32
C LEU A 301 10.78 3.96 12.72
N ASN A 302 11.29 2.73 12.79
CA ASN A 302 11.41 1.98 14.01
C ASN A 302 12.73 2.19 14.78
N ILE A 303 12.64 2.13 16.11
CA ILE A 303 13.75 1.85 17.03
C ILE A 303 13.51 0.55 17.83
N GLY A 304 14.60 -0.09 18.24
CA GLY A 304 14.56 -1.29 19.08
C GLY A 304 15.30 -1.07 20.40
N PRO A 305 14.61 -0.63 21.48
CA PRO A 305 15.24 -0.49 22.80
C PRO A 305 15.82 -1.82 23.30
N LYS A 306 16.94 -1.73 24.02
CA LYS A 306 17.62 -2.88 24.63
C LYS A 306 16.79 -3.48 25.78
N GLY A 307 17.14 -4.67 26.25
CA GLY A 307 16.53 -5.30 27.43
C GLY A 307 16.54 -4.45 28.70
N ASP A 308 17.54 -3.58 28.88
CA ASP A 308 17.59 -2.61 29.98
C ASP A 308 16.65 -1.39 29.79
N GLY A 309 15.99 -1.28 28.63
CA GLY A 309 15.08 -0.19 28.26
C GLY A 309 15.73 1.01 27.57
N SER A 310 17.06 1.05 27.47
CA SER A 310 17.76 2.17 26.84
C SER A 310 17.64 2.15 25.31
N VAL A 311 17.47 3.33 24.70
CA VAL A 311 17.57 3.49 23.25
C VAL A 311 19.02 3.29 22.82
N VAL A 312 19.23 2.51 21.76
CA VAL A 312 20.56 2.26 21.21
C VAL A 312 21.22 3.58 20.78
N PRO A 313 22.43 3.92 21.27
CA PRO A 313 23.07 5.20 20.96
C PRO A 313 23.19 5.48 19.46
N PHE A 314 23.51 4.47 18.65
CA PHE A 314 23.59 4.60 17.20
C PHE A 314 22.25 5.04 16.58
N GLU A 315 21.14 4.39 16.95
CA GLU A 315 19.79 4.73 16.45
C GLU A 315 19.41 6.16 16.85
N ARG A 316 19.74 6.55 18.09
CA ARG A 316 19.52 7.92 18.58
C ARG A 316 20.26 8.96 17.74
N GLU A 317 21.54 8.75 17.43
CA GLU A 317 22.32 9.73 16.64
C GLU A 317 21.83 9.80 15.18
N VAL A 318 21.43 8.68 14.58
CA VAL A 318 20.79 8.66 13.25
C VAL A 318 19.53 9.53 13.24
N LEU A 319 18.65 9.34 14.22
CA LEU A 319 17.41 10.11 14.33
C LEU A 319 17.65 11.61 14.54
N LYS A 320 18.63 11.97 15.37
CA LYS A 320 19.00 13.37 15.60
C LYS A 320 19.50 14.04 14.32
N GLU A 321 20.29 13.33 13.52
CA GLU A 321 20.82 13.85 12.27
C GLU A 321 19.70 14.11 11.24
N ILE A 322 18.76 13.17 11.11
CA ILE A 322 17.53 13.37 10.32
C ILE A 322 16.75 14.60 10.83
N GLY A 323 16.64 14.74 12.15
CA GLY A 323 16.01 15.90 12.79
C GLY A 323 16.68 17.24 12.46
N ILE A 324 18.02 17.29 12.39
CA ILE A 324 18.77 18.48 11.99
C ILE A 324 18.41 18.89 10.56
N TRP A 325 18.27 17.93 9.64
CA TRP A 325 17.84 18.20 8.27
C TRP A 325 16.39 18.70 8.22
N LEU A 326 15.48 18.05 8.95
CA LEU A 326 14.06 18.40 8.99
C LEU A 326 13.79 19.77 9.62
N LYS A 327 14.62 20.25 10.55
CA LYS A 327 14.53 21.62 11.07
C LYS A 327 14.72 22.68 9.98
N LYS A 328 15.53 22.38 8.95
CA LYS A 328 15.80 23.28 7.82
C LYS A 328 14.80 23.10 6.68
N ASN A 329 14.46 21.84 6.37
CA ASN A 329 13.75 21.47 5.15
C ASN A 329 12.34 20.89 5.39
N GLY A 330 11.84 20.95 6.62
CA GLY A 330 10.59 20.30 7.02
C GLY A 330 9.36 20.76 6.24
N GLU A 331 9.34 21.96 5.67
CA GLU A 331 8.22 22.43 4.83
C GLU A 331 8.03 21.62 3.54
N ALA A 332 9.09 20.97 3.06
CA ALA A 332 9.06 20.05 1.92
C ALA A 332 8.56 18.64 2.29
N ILE A 333 8.29 18.40 3.58
CA ILE A 333 7.82 17.13 4.11
C ILE A 333 6.44 17.31 4.76
N TYR A 334 6.32 18.13 5.81
CA TYR A 334 5.09 18.22 6.60
C TYR A 334 3.97 18.98 5.88
N GLY A 335 2.80 18.34 5.86
CA GLY A 335 1.61 18.86 5.20
C GLY A 335 1.76 19.00 3.68
N THR A 336 2.69 18.26 3.07
CA THR A 336 2.77 18.16 1.61
C THR A 336 1.90 17.03 1.08
N GLU A 337 1.59 17.13 -0.21
CA GLU A 337 0.97 16.09 -1.02
C GLU A 337 2.03 15.41 -1.90
N ALA A 338 1.62 14.29 -2.52
CA ALA A 338 2.43 13.57 -3.49
C ALA A 338 2.85 14.46 -4.68
N SER A 339 3.91 14.02 -5.37
CA SER A 339 4.32 14.59 -6.65
C SER A 339 3.11 14.71 -7.60
N PRO A 340 2.90 15.88 -8.24
CA PRO A 340 1.86 16.01 -9.26
C PRO A 340 2.24 15.31 -10.58
N PHE A 341 3.43 14.69 -10.65
CA PHE A 341 3.90 13.97 -11.82
C PHE A 341 3.85 12.47 -11.55
N ARG A 342 3.21 11.73 -12.47
CA ARG A 342 3.19 10.26 -12.42
C ARG A 342 4.52 9.60 -12.84
N LYS A 343 5.41 10.35 -13.51
CA LYS A 343 6.74 9.85 -13.87
C LYS A 343 7.69 9.98 -12.68
N GLN A 344 8.54 8.98 -12.50
CA GLN A 344 9.68 9.06 -11.59
C GLN A 344 10.83 9.83 -12.28
N PHE A 345 11.71 10.41 -11.47
CA PHE A 345 12.84 11.19 -11.94
C PHE A 345 14.14 10.62 -11.39
N GLU A 346 15.16 10.45 -12.24
CA GLU A 346 16.47 9.95 -11.79
C GLU A 346 17.18 10.95 -10.86
N TRP A 347 16.88 12.24 -11.01
CA TRP A 347 17.54 13.30 -10.26
C TRP A 347 17.05 13.45 -8.82
N GLY A 348 15.90 12.87 -8.48
CA GLY A 348 15.31 13.00 -7.16
C GLY A 348 13.79 12.94 -7.22
N THR A 349 13.13 13.72 -6.37
CA THR A 349 11.67 13.67 -6.26
C THR A 349 11.04 15.04 -5.99
N ILE A 350 9.70 15.07 -5.99
CA ILE A 350 8.92 16.30 -5.82
C ILE A 350 7.83 16.08 -4.78
N THR A 351 7.67 17.03 -3.88
CA THR A 351 6.47 17.19 -3.04
C THR A 351 5.78 18.51 -3.36
N ARG A 352 4.49 18.62 -3.06
CA ARG A 352 3.68 19.82 -3.33
C ARG A 352 2.98 20.32 -2.07
N LYS A 353 2.92 21.64 -1.88
CA LYS A 353 2.11 22.26 -0.82
C LYS A 353 1.52 23.58 -1.31
N GLY A 354 0.22 23.61 -1.52
CA GLY A 354 -0.45 24.76 -2.13
C GLY A 354 0.19 25.11 -3.48
N ASN A 355 0.71 26.33 -3.58
CA ASN A 355 1.35 26.86 -4.79
C ASN A 355 2.84 26.49 -4.92
N ASN A 356 3.43 25.82 -3.92
CA ASN A 356 4.85 25.48 -3.90
C ASN A 356 5.08 24.05 -4.41
N LEU A 357 6.08 23.90 -5.26
CA LEU A 357 6.75 22.65 -5.54
C LEU A 357 8.11 22.64 -4.85
N TYR A 358 8.41 21.55 -4.15
CA TYR A 358 9.72 21.31 -3.57
C TYR A 358 10.43 20.22 -4.38
N LEU A 359 11.50 20.59 -5.07
CA LEU A 359 12.37 19.69 -5.80
C LEU A 359 13.44 19.20 -4.82
N ILE A 360 13.41 17.91 -4.49
CA ILE A 360 14.29 17.29 -3.49
C ILE A 360 15.35 16.50 -4.23
N LEU A 361 16.61 16.95 -4.13
CA LEU A 361 17.76 16.44 -4.90
C LEU A 361 18.34 15.18 -4.25
N SER A 362 17.55 14.09 -4.23
CA SER A 362 17.88 12.83 -3.56
C SER A 362 18.48 11.74 -4.46
N GLY A 363 18.52 11.99 -5.78
CA GLY A 363 19.00 11.05 -6.80
C GLY A 363 20.33 11.45 -7.44
N ASN A 364 20.43 11.27 -8.76
CA ASN A 364 21.64 11.51 -9.55
C ASN A 364 21.63 12.88 -10.22
N ARG A 365 22.75 13.59 -10.18
CA ARG A 365 22.89 14.88 -10.86
C ARG A 365 22.67 14.73 -12.38
N PRO A 366 21.76 15.49 -13.02
CA PRO A 366 21.60 15.53 -14.47
C PRO A 366 22.90 15.94 -15.17
N ALA A 367 23.20 15.32 -16.31
CA ALA A 367 24.44 15.57 -17.06
C ALA A 367 24.55 16.99 -17.64
N ASP A 368 23.43 17.67 -17.85
CA ASP A 368 23.36 19.04 -18.38
C ASP A 368 23.08 20.10 -17.30
N ASP A 369 23.16 19.71 -16.02
CA ASP A 369 22.88 20.52 -14.84
C ASP A 369 21.48 21.16 -14.83
N LYS A 370 20.51 20.56 -15.52
CA LYS A 370 19.15 21.09 -15.62
C LYS A 370 18.07 20.09 -15.22
N ILE A 371 17.02 20.63 -14.61
CA ILE A 371 15.77 19.91 -14.37
C ILE A 371 14.68 20.55 -15.23
N THR A 372 14.04 19.75 -16.07
CA THR A 372 12.97 20.20 -16.98
C THR A 372 11.63 19.58 -16.62
N LEU A 373 10.63 20.42 -16.33
CA LEU A 373 9.27 20.01 -15.94
C LEU A 373 8.24 20.63 -16.89
N ASN A 374 7.23 19.84 -17.30
CA ASN A 374 6.08 20.36 -18.05
C ASN A 374 4.93 20.67 -17.08
N ILE A 375 4.60 21.95 -16.94
CA ILE A 375 3.63 22.49 -15.98
C ILE A 375 2.61 23.36 -16.74
N PRO A 376 1.59 22.76 -17.39
CA PRO A 376 0.59 23.50 -18.12
C PRO A 376 -0.28 24.36 -17.20
N GLY A 377 -0.59 25.57 -17.68
CA GLY A 377 -1.56 26.46 -17.04
C GLY A 377 -1.04 27.22 -15.81
N CYS A 378 0.19 26.98 -15.33
CA CYS A 378 0.74 27.70 -14.18
C CYS A 378 1.85 28.66 -14.62
N LYS A 379 2.00 29.77 -13.90
CA LYS A 379 3.08 30.75 -14.09
C LYS A 379 4.02 30.71 -12.89
N LEU A 380 5.32 30.61 -13.16
CA LEU A 380 6.35 30.70 -12.15
C LEU A 380 6.37 32.12 -11.56
N GLN A 381 6.27 32.22 -10.23
CA GLN A 381 6.39 33.49 -9.51
C GLN A 381 7.78 33.67 -8.89
N LYS A 382 8.31 32.59 -8.29
CA LYS A 382 9.61 32.60 -7.61
C LYS A 382 10.23 31.21 -7.64
N ALA A 383 11.56 31.14 -7.69
CA ALA A 383 12.31 29.93 -7.40
C ALA A 383 13.56 30.29 -6.59
N ASP A 384 14.04 29.38 -5.76
CA ASP A 384 15.26 29.57 -4.97
C ASP A 384 16.54 29.60 -5.83
N ILE A 385 16.45 29.07 -7.04
CA ILE A 385 17.53 29.02 -8.03
C ILE A 385 17.09 29.65 -9.35
N LYS A 386 18.05 29.83 -10.27
CA LYS A 386 17.77 30.31 -11.61
C LYS A 386 16.80 29.34 -12.32
N ALA A 387 15.63 29.85 -12.68
CA ALA A 387 14.60 29.13 -13.39
C ALA A 387 14.05 29.96 -14.56
N ILE A 388 13.75 29.30 -15.68
CA ILE A 388 13.21 29.92 -16.89
C ILE A 388 11.94 29.18 -17.29
N GLN A 389 10.85 29.92 -17.51
CA GLN A 389 9.60 29.40 -18.06
C GLN A 389 9.51 29.68 -19.57
N LYS A 390 9.33 28.64 -20.38
CA LYS A 390 9.09 28.72 -21.83
C LYS A 390 7.75 28.06 -22.16
N GLY A 391 6.68 28.85 -22.17
CA GLY A 391 5.33 28.31 -22.32
C GLY A 391 4.94 27.44 -21.12
N GLN A 392 4.74 26.15 -21.35
CA GLN A 392 4.41 25.16 -20.29
C GLN A 392 5.68 24.51 -19.70
N GLU A 393 6.84 24.69 -20.31
CA GLU A 393 8.10 24.09 -19.86
C GLU A 393 8.79 24.99 -18.81
N MET A 394 9.18 24.41 -17.67
CA MET A 394 10.04 25.02 -16.66
C MET A 394 11.41 24.38 -16.70
N ILE A 395 12.46 25.19 -16.76
CA ILE A 395 13.86 24.75 -16.75
C ILE A 395 14.55 25.36 -15.54
N PHE A 396 15.00 24.52 -14.61
CA PHE A 396 15.76 24.89 -13.43
C PHE A 396 17.25 24.60 -13.65
N THR A 397 18.14 25.57 -13.41
CA THR A 397 19.60 25.38 -13.53
C THR A 397 20.21 25.13 -12.16
N LEU A 398 20.78 23.94 -11.97
CA LEU A 398 21.30 23.48 -10.69
C LEU A 398 22.60 24.22 -10.31
N PRO A 399 22.78 24.63 -9.05
CA PRO A 399 24.04 25.22 -8.59
C PRO A 399 25.16 24.16 -8.51
N ALA A 400 26.41 24.61 -8.36
CA ALA A 400 27.58 23.73 -8.34
C ALA A 400 27.59 22.78 -7.12
N ASP A 401 27.06 23.23 -5.99
CA ASP A 401 26.97 22.48 -4.74
C ASP A 401 25.71 21.59 -4.65
N ALA A 402 24.85 21.59 -5.67
CA ALA A 402 23.75 20.62 -5.75
C ALA A 402 24.30 19.19 -5.71
N TYR A 403 23.67 18.35 -4.88
CA TYR A 403 24.12 16.98 -4.54
C TYR A 403 25.40 16.93 -3.70
N GLY A 404 25.61 17.91 -2.82
CA GLY A 404 26.65 17.87 -1.79
C GLY A 404 26.44 16.78 -0.73
N LYS A 405 27.06 16.96 0.45
CA LYS A 405 27.00 15.99 1.55
C LYS A 405 25.57 15.72 2.05
N ASP A 406 24.75 16.76 2.10
CA ASP A 406 23.36 16.69 2.52
C ASP A 406 22.40 16.78 1.31
N ILE A 407 21.22 16.19 1.44
CA ILE A 407 20.16 16.30 0.42
C ILE A 407 19.66 17.73 0.37
N GLN A 408 19.73 18.38 -0.79
CA GLN A 408 19.25 19.75 -0.96
C GLN A 408 17.78 19.81 -1.41
N VAL A 409 17.10 20.90 -1.07
CA VAL A 409 15.72 21.19 -1.48
C VAL A 409 15.65 22.53 -2.17
N ILE A 410 14.96 22.59 -3.30
CA ILE A 410 14.69 23.81 -4.05
C ILE A 410 13.18 24.06 -4.04
N CYS A 411 12.74 25.23 -3.59
CA CYS A 411 11.36 25.65 -3.68
C CYS A 411 11.10 26.44 -4.97
N ALA A 412 9.98 26.15 -5.63
CA ALA A 412 9.42 26.93 -6.74
C ALA A 412 7.94 27.24 -6.45
N THR A 413 7.60 28.53 -6.42
CA THR A 413 6.25 29.04 -6.16
C THR A 413 5.59 29.46 -7.46
N PHE A 414 4.34 29.05 -7.64
CA PHE A 414 3.51 29.34 -8.80
C PHE A 414 2.32 30.24 -8.43
N ASP A 415 1.66 30.81 -9.45
CA ASP A 415 0.43 31.59 -9.27
C ASP A 415 -0.76 30.77 -8.79
N GLN A 416 -0.75 29.46 -9.04
CA GLN A 416 -1.75 28.51 -8.57
C GLN A 416 -1.14 27.12 -8.34
N PRO A 417 -1.84 26.22 -7.63
CA PRO A 417 -1.34 24.87 -7.39
C PRO A 417 -1.12 24.09 -8.68
N VAL A 418 0.07 23.51 -8.84
CA VAL A 418 0.42 22.67 -9.99
C VAL A 418 -0.38 21.37 -9.91
N LYS A 419 -1.45 21.24 -10.70
CA LYS A 419 -2.36 20.08 -10.65
C LYS A 419 -1.69 18.78 -11.10
N PRO A 420 -2.11 17.62 -10.54
CA PRO A 420 -1.66 16.31 -11.03
C PRO A 420 -1.88 16.19 -12.54
N GLN A 421 -0.81 15.87 -13.27
CA GLN A 421 -0.86 15.79 -14.73
C GLN A 421 -1.33 14.41 -15.16
N PRO A 422 -2.37 14.29 -16.00
CA PRO A 422 -2.69 13.02 -16.64
C PRO A 422 -1.56 12.66 -17.61
N ILE A 423 -1.35 11.37 -17.84
CA ILE A 423 -0.49 10.93 -18.95
C ILE A 423 -1.26 11.26 -20.22
N ALA A 424 -0.73 12.17 -21.04
CA ALA A 424 -1.41 12.66 -22.23
C ALA A 424 -1.82 11.50 -23.16
N ALA A 425 -3.06 11.58 -23.67
CA ALA A 425 -3.63 10.67 -24.67
C ALA A 425 -3.80 9.18 -24.26
N GLN A 426 -3.75 8.83 -22.97
CA GLN A 426 -3.87 7.44 -22.53
C GLN A 426 -4.87 7.25 -21.37
N ARG A 427 -5.58 6.12 -21.44
CA ARG A 427 -6.33 5.55 -20.30
C ARG A 427 -5.35 5.35 -19.15
N THR A 428 -5.56 6.02 -18.03
CA THR A 428 -4.64 5.98 -16.91
C THR A 428 -5.28 5.28 -15.72
N PRO A 429 -4.74 4.16 -15.22
CA PRO A 429 -5.26 3.50 -14.03
C PRO A 429 -4.99 4.33 -12.78
N ASN A 430 -5.91 4.25 -11.84
CA ASN A 430 -5.80 4.80 -10.50
C ASN A 430 -5.78 3.63 -9.52
N TYR A 431 -4.78 3.64 -8.63
CA TYR A 431 -4.51 2.50 -7.77
C TYR A 431 -4.95 2.76 -6.34
N SER A 432 -5.43 1.72 -5.68
CA SER A 432 -5.46 1.60 -4.23
C SER A 432 -4.57 0.40 -3.85
N TYR A 433 -4.65 -0.03 -2.61
CA TYR A 433 -4.04 -1.27 -2.13
C TYR A 433 -5.10 -2.08 -1.40
N SER A 434 -5.40 -3.29 -1.85
CA SER A 434 -6.30 -4.17 -1.08
C SER A 434 -5.49 -4.80 0.03
N CYS A 435 -5.97 -4.65 1.27
CA CYS A 435 -5.37 -5.24 2.46
C CYS A 435 -6.26 -6.38 2.95
N PHE A 436 -6.20 -7.52 2.27
CA PHE A 436 -6.99 -8.68 2.64
C PHE A 436 -6.34 -9.48 3.78
N ASP A 437 -5.12 -9.98 3.55
CA ASP A 437 -4.25 -10.64 4.53
C ASP A 437 -2.81 -10.70 3.98
N TYR A 438 -1.86 -11.23 4.77
CA TYR A 438 -0.44 -11.33 4.36
C TYR A 438 -0.24 -11.97 2.98
N TYR A 439 -1.02 -12.99 2.63
CA TYR A 439 -0.88 -13.76 1.39
C TYR A 439 -1.60 -13.17 0.18
N SER A 440 -2.44 -12.16 0.37
CA SER A 440 -3.40 -11.66 -0.63
C SER A 440 -3.51 -10.14 -0.65
N ASN A 441 -2.47 -9.44 -0.20
CA ASN A 441 -2.38 -8.00 -0.32
C ASN A 441 -1.79 -7.61 -1.68
N TYR A 442 -2.51 -6.79 -2.44
CA TYR A 442 -2.09 -6.40 -3.78
C TYR A 442 -2.49 -4.96 -4.10
N ARG A 443 -1.75 -4.34 -5.03
CA ARG A 443 -2.14 -3.05 -5.59
C ARG A 443 -3.36 -3.26 -6.49
N SER A 444 -4.51 -2.73 -6.11
CA SER A 444 -5.76 -2.84 -6.88
C SER A 444 -5.96 -1.67 -7.83
N THR A 445 -6.59 -1.90 -8.99
CA THR A 445 -7.00 -0.81 -9.89
C THR A 445 -8.44 -0.42 -9.55
N VAL A 446 -8.64 0.71 -8.88
CA VAL A 446 -9.96 1.10 -8.36
C VAL A 446 -10.75 2.01 -9.30
N SER A 447 -10.07 2.64 -10.25
CA SER A 447 -10.70 3.42 -11.32
C SER A 447 -9.76 3.60 -12.50
N TYR A 448 -10.32 4.05 -13.62
CA TYR A 448 -9.57 4.53 -14.78
C TYR A 448 -9.90 6.01 -15.02
N GLN A 449 -8.91 6.77 -15.47
CA GLN A 449 -9.03 8.18 -15.78
C GLN A 449 -8.65 8.45 -17.23
N TRP A 450 -9.38 9.36 -17.87
CA TRP A 450 -9.09 9.92 -19.19
C TRP A 450 -9.00 11.44 -19.11
N SER A 451 -8.09 12.01 -19.90
CA SER A 451 -8.06 13.44 -20.20
C SER A 451 -8.57 13.64 -21.61
N ILE A 452 -9.76 14.24 -21.73
CA ILE A 452 -10.48 14.41 -22.98
C ILE A 452 -10.34 15.86 -23.45
N ASN A 453 -9.64 16.06 -24.56
CA ASN A 453 -9.55 17.37 -25.22
C ASN A 453 -10.72 17.53 -26.19
N LYS A 454 -11.81 18.13 -25.72
CA LYS A 454 -13.03 18.40 -26.48
C LYS A 454 -13.60 19.72 -25.98
N SER A 455 -13.86 20.65 -26.89
CA SER A 455 -14.58 21.88 -26.53
C SER A 455 -16.03 21.53 -26.21
N ASN A 456 -16.44 21.76 -24.97
CA ASN A 456 -17.77 21.44 -24.44
C ASN A 456 -18.18 19.98 -24.64
N LEU A 457 -17.95 19.15 -23.62
CA LEU A 457 -18.30 17.75 -23.65
C LEU A 457 -19.80 17.54 -23.36
N ASN A 458 -20.52 16.92 -24.29
CA ASN A 458 -21.96 16.66 -24.17
C ASN A 458 -22.32 15.17 -24.12
N ALA A 459 -21.40 14.29 -24.51
CA ALA A 459 -21.62 12.86 -24.54
C ALA A 459 -20.31 12.09 -24.49
N LEU A 460 -20.39 10.91 -23.91
CA LEU A 460 -19.35 9.89 -23.86
C LEU A 460 -19.78 8.68 -24.69
N GLU A 461 -18.81 7.97 -25.25
CA GLU A 461 -18.98 6.63 -25.81
C GLU A 461 -18.09 5.66 -25.03
N PHE A 462 -18.73 4.64 -24.46
CA PHE A 462 -18.09 3.53 -23.79
C PHE A 462 -17.87 2.40 -24.79
N THR A 463 -16.66 1.87 -24.86
CA THR A 463 -16.34 0.62 -25.55
C THR A 463 -15.90 -0.41 -24.52
N TYR A 464 -16.50 -1.59 -24.53
CA TYR A 464 -16.27 -2.65 -23.55
C TYR A 464 -16.54 -4.03 -24.15
N THR A 465 -16.30 -5.09 -23.37
CA THR A 465 -16.46 -6.49 -23.80
C THR A 465 -17.62 -7.15 -23.07
N PRO A 466 -17.99 -8.41 -23.37
CA PRO A 466 -18.97 -9.12 -22.57
C PRO A 466 -18.61 -9.21 -21.07
N GLN A 467 -17.32 -9.09 -20.70
CA GLN A 467 -16.88 -9.10 -19.30
C GLN A 467 -17.48 -7.96 -18.46
N GLU A 468 -17.70 -6.80 -19.05
CA GLU A 468 -18.24 -5.63 -18.36
C GLU A 468 -19.76 -5.47 -18.52
N ASN A 469 -20.42 -6.34 -19.28
CA ASN A 469 -21.85 -6.26 -19.51
C ASN A 469 -22.64 -6.43 -18.19
N GLY A 470 -23.67 -5.60 -18.00
CA GLY A 470 -24.47 -5.56 -16.78
C GLY A 470 -23.81 -4.86 -15.59
N LYS A 471 -22.54 -4.44 -15.70
CA LYS A 471 -21.90 -3.66 -14.63
C LYS A 471 -22.47 -2.25 -14.58
N GLU A 472 -22.79 -1.81 -13.37
CA GLU A 472 -23.08 -0.41 -13.09
C GLU A 472 -21.79 0.35 -12.84
N LEU A 473 -21.63 1.51 -13.49
CA LEU A 473 -20.48 2.38 -13.43
C LEU A 473 -20.82 3.66 -12.68
N LEU A 474 -19.91 4.12 -11.83
CA LEU A 474 -19.85 5.52 -11.41
C LEU A 474 -18.88 6.26 -12.35
N VAL A 475 -19.42 7.22 -13.09
CA VAL A 475 -18.71 8.04 -14.08
C VAL A 475 -18.67 9.47 -13.57
N GLU A 476 -17.48 9.98 -13.27
CA GLU A 476 -17.28 11.35 -12.83
C GLU A 476 -16.70 12.18 -13.98
N VAL A 477 -17.37 13.28 -14.34
CA VAL A 477 -16.88 14.25 -15.33
C VAL A 477 -16.63 15.58 -14.63
N ASP A 478 -15.37 15.99 -14.56
CA ASP A 478 -14.91 17.20 -13.86
C ASP A 478 -15.48 17.33 -12.43
N GLY A 479 -15.50 16.22 -11.67
CA GLY A 479 -16.05 16.18 -10.32
C GLY A 479 -17.55 15.93 -10.22
N THR A 480 -18.28 15.90 -11.35
CA THR A 480 -19.73 15.66 -11.34
C THR A 480 -20.03 14.18 -11.58
N PRO A 481 -20.63 13.45 -10.62
CA PRO A 481 -20.89 12.02 -10.74
C PRO A 481 -22.16 11.71 -11.53
N TYR A 482 -22.12 10.61 -12.27
CA TYR A 482 -23.22 10.02 -13.03
C TYR A 482 -23.19 8.50 -12.88
N THR A 483 -24.34 7.86 -12.97
CA THR A 483 -24.44 6.40 -12.99
C THR A 483 -24.77 5.91 -14.39
N VAL A 484 -24.06 4.89 -14.86
CA VAL A 484 -24.27 4.28 -16.18
C VAL A 484 -24.24 2.76 -16.02
N THR A 485 -25.32 2.06 -16.41
CA THR A 485 -25.29 0.60 -16.52
C THR A 485 -24.91 0.19 -17.93
N LEU A 486 -23.90 -0.66 -18.06
CA LEU A 486 -23.45 -1.20 -19.34
C LEU A 486 -24.43 -2.27 -19.84
N ASP A 487 -24.88 -2.15 -21.08
CA ASP A 487 -25.82 -3.10 -21.70
C ASP A 487 -25.21 -3.80 -22.93
N ALA A 488 -25.89 -4.82 -23.47
CA ALA A 488 -25.45 -5.53 -24.67
C ALA A 488 -26.07 -4.98 -25.97
N SER A 489 -26.64 -3.77 -25.97
CA SER A 489 -27.56 -3.31 -27.02
C SER A 489 -26.90 -3.11 -28.39
N LYS A 490 -25.61 -2.77 -28.43
CA LYS A 490 -24.86 -2.48 -29.66
C LYS A 490 -23.58 -3.29 -29.76
N ALA A 491 -23.76 -4.59 -30.02
CA ALA A 491 -22.67 -5.48 -30.37
C ALA A 491 -22.01 -5.05 -31.69
N GLN A 492 -20.69 -5.07 -31.73
CA GLN A 492 -19.88 -4.83 -32.90
C GLN A 492 -18.78 -5.90 -32.95
N ALA A 493 -18.62 -6.55 -34.11
CA ALA A 493 -17.48 -7.43 -34.32
C ALA A 493 -16.16 -6.64 -34.26
N LEU A 494 -15.16 -7.19 -33.58
CA LEU A 494 -13.80 -6.66 -33.60
C LEU A 494 -13.26 -6.69 -35.03
N ASN A 495 -12.59 -5.61 -35.42
CA ASN A 495 -12.01 -5.49 -36.76
C ASN A 495 -10.67 -6.23 -36.84
N LEU A 496 -10.76 -7.55 -36.94
CA LEU A 496 -9.62 -8.44 -37.18
C LEU A 496 -9.41 -8.55 -38.70
N SER A 497 -8.45 -7.81 -39.25
CA SER A 497 -8.21 -7.88 -40.71
C SER A 497 -7.43 -9.13 -41.15
N SER A 498 -6.82 -9.84 -40.20
CA SER A 498 -6.02 -11.04 -40.45
C SER A 498 -5.79 -11.81 -39.15
N LYS A 499 -5.79 -13.15 -39.24
CA LYS A 499 -5.73 -14.03 -38.07
C LYS A 499 -4.33 -14.01 -37.46
N ALA A 500 -4.25 -13.70 -36.16
CA ALA A 500 -3.01 -13.86 -35.40
C ALA A 500 -2.63 -15.35 -35.28
N VAL A 501 -1.34 -15.65 -35.28
CA VAL A 501 -0.82 -17.02 -35.17
C VAL A 501 -0.39 -17.27 -33.73
N TRP A 502 -1.01 -18.26 -33.11
CA TRP A 502 -0.77 -18.63 -31.71
C TRP A 502 0.30 -19.73 -31.68
N GLY A 503 1.45 -19.42 -31.06
CA GLY A 503 2.57 -20.34 -30.95
C GLY A 503 2.41 -21.39 -29.86
N GLN A 504 3.48 -22.12 -29.59
CA GLN A 504 3.55 -23.12 -28.52
C GLN A 504 3.32 -22.48 -27.14
N ARG A 505 2.62 -23.21 -26.26
CA ARG A 505 2.44 -22.82 -24.85
C ARG A 505 3.51 -23.48 -24.00
N TYR A 506 3.97 -22.72 -23.01
CA TYR A 506 4.94 -23.17 -22.02
C TYR A 506 4.35 -22.98 -20.63
N PHE A 507 4.45 -24.00 -19.79
CA PHE A 507 3.98 -24.01 -18.43
C PHE A 507 5.14 -24.18 -17.46
N CYS A 508 5.11 -23.47 -16.33
CA CYS A 508 6.12 -23.54 -15.29
C CYS A 508 5.50 -23.46 -13.89
N GLY A 509 6.01 -24.29 -12.97
CA GLY A 509 5.66 -24.31 -11.56
C GLY A 509 5.89 -25.69 -10.93
N PRO A 510 5.58 -25.85 -9.63
CA PRO A 510 5.09 -24.81 -8.72
C PRO A 510 6.20 -23.84 -8.31
N GLY A 511 5.87 -22.56 -8.24
CA GLY A 511 6.61 -21.54 -7.49
C GLY A 511 5.91 -21.21 -6.18
N SER A 512 6.55 -20.41 -5.34
CA SER A 512 5.97 -19.86 -4.12
C SER A 512 6.06 -18.34 -4.13
N GLY A 513 5.05 -17.67 -3.59
CA GLY A 513 5.01 -16.21 -3.50
C GLY A 513 3.64 -15.69 -3.12
N LEU A 514 3.59 -14.46 -2.63
CA LEU A 514 2.36 -13.74 -2.35
C LEU A 514 1.69 -13.34 -3.67
N PHE A 515 0.37 -13.15 -3.64
CA PHE A 515 -0.32 -12.46 -4.72
C PHE A 515 -0.13 -10.95 -4.57
N ASP A 516 0.80 -10.38 -5.34
CA ASP A 516 1.24 -8.97 -5.24
C ASP A 516 0.89 -8.14 -6.49
N ALA A 517 0.68 -8.79 -7.63
CA ALA A 517 0.26 -8.21 -8.91
C ALA A 517 1.06 -6.96 -9.37
N PRO A 518 2.37 -7.11 -9.65
CA PRO A 518 3.23 -6.02 -10.10
C PRO A 518 2.74 -5.39 -11.42
N ALA A 519 3.17 -4.15 -11.72
CA ALA A 519 2.79 -3.49 -12.99
C ALA A 519 3.46 -4.16 -14.19
N THR A 520 4.66 -4.68 -13.96
CA THR A 520 5.47 -5.30 -15.00
C THR A 520 6.07 -6.58 -14.50
N ILE A 521 6.22 -7.53 -15.43
CA ILE A 521 6.96 -8.76 -15.22
C ILE A 521 7.99 -8.91 -16.31
N HIS A 522 9.14 -9.48 -15.95
CA HIS A 522 10.15 -9.91 -16.90
C HIS A 522 10.16 -11.43 -16.93
N THR A 523 9.74 -12.01 -18.05
CA THR A 523 9.72 -13.45 -18.28
C THR A 523 10.58 -13.81 -19.47
N ASP A 524 11.61 -14.61 -19.19
CA ASP A 524 12.56 -15.09 -20.17
C ASP A 524 12.10 -16.47 -20.69
N PRO A 525 11.94 -16.65 -22.02
CA PRO A 525 11.66 -17.96 -22.60
C PRO A 525 12.72 -19.02 -22.28
N GLU A 526 13.98 -18.64 -22.07
CA GLU A 526 15.08 -19.56 -21.77
C GLU A 526 15.26 -19.78 -20.26
N LYS A 527 14.76 -18.85 -19.44
CA LYS A 527 14.90 -18.90 -17.98
C LYS A 527 13.54 -18.77 -17.29
N ALA A 528 13.09 -19.89 -16.75
CA ALA A 528 11.85 -19.96 -15.99
C ALA A 528 11.81 -18.96 -14.81
N PRO A 529 10.65 -18.33 -14.54
CA PRO A 529 10.50 -17.35 -13.45
C PRO A 529 10.48 -18.01 -12.07
N VAL A 530 10.37 -19.34 -12.00
CA VAL A 530 10.36 -20.10 -10.75
C VAL A 530 11.78 -20.59 -10.42
N ARG A 531 12.19 -20.47 -9.14
CA ARG A 531 13.51 -20.90 -8.67
C ARG A 531 13.71 -22.41 -8.95
N LYS A 532 14.76 -22.74 -9.71
CA LYS A 532 15.05 -24.11 -10.19
C LYS A 532 13.93 -24.73 -11.06
N GLY A 533 12.97 -23.92 -11.52
CA GLY A 533 11.93 -24.34 -12.44
C GLY A 533 12.45 -24.45 -13.88
N GLN A 534 11.67 -25.11 -14.73
CA GLN A 534 11.87 -25.17 -16.18
C GLN A 534 10.53 -24.97 -16.86
N TRP A 535 10.57 -24.41 -18.08
CA TRP A 535 9.42 -24.36 -18.96
C TRP A 535 9.16 -25.75 -19.54
N LYS A 536 7.90 -26.18 -19.53
CA LYS A 536 7.44 -27.42 -20.18
C LYS A 536 6.43 -27.08 -21.25
N GLU A 537 6.56 -27.68 -22.41
CA GLU A 537 5.57 -27.53 -23.47
C GLU A 537 4.24 -28.18 -23.06
N VAL A 538 3.15 -27.47 -23.31
CA VAL A 538 1.78 -27.94 -23.09
C VAL A 538 0.94 -27.57 -24.31
N ASN A 539 -0.06 -28.38 -24.65
CA ASN A 539 -0.86 -28.18 -25.87
C ASN A 539 -2.30 -27.74 -25.56
N GLU A 540 -2.77 -28.07 -24.37
CA GLU A 540 -4.12 -27.83 -23.90
C GLU A 540 -4.37 -26.33 -23.71
N GLU A 541 -5.49 -25.84 -24.23
CA GLU A 541 -5.95 -24.46 -23.99
C GLU A 541 -6.50 -24.27 -22.57
N LYS A 542 -6.99 -25.35 -21.96
CA LYS A 542 -7.52 -25.42 -20.61
C LYS A 542 -7.05 -26.70 -19.94
N ALA A 543 -6.49 -26.59 -18.74
CA ALA A 543 -6.08 -27.73 -17.95
C ALA A 543 -6.34 -27.48 -16.46
N MET A 544 -6.71 -28.54 -15.74
CA MET A 544 -6.76 -28.60 -14.28
C MET A 544 -5.66 -29.55 -13.81
N PHE A 545 -5.04 -29.26 -12.67
CA PHE A 545 -3.95 -30.04 -12.12
C PHE A 545 -3.85 -29.91 -10.59
N PRO A 546 -3.33 -30.93 -9.89
CA PRO A 546 -3.08 -30.87 -8.45
C PRO A 546 -2.15 -29.71 -8.10
N SER A 547 -2.44 -29.02 -6.99
CA SER A 547 -1.64 -27.90 -6.49
C SER A 547 -1.75 -27.80 -4.97
N ASN A 548 -0.64 -27.47 -4.30
CA ASN A 548 -0.70 -27.13 -2.88
C ASN A 548 -1.19 -25.69 -2.68
N ILE A 549 -1.65 -25.41 -1.46
CA ILE A 549 -1.97 -24.05 -1.05
C ILE A 549 -0.73 -23.15 -1.17
N LEU A 550 -0.95 -21.89 -1.54
CA LEU A 550 0.08 -20.85 -1.68
C LEU A 550 1.11 -21.11 -2.80
N GLU A 551 0.81 -22.02 -3.73
CA GLU A 551 1.62 -22.23 -4.93
C GLU A 551 1.18 -21.30 -6.07
N SER A 552 2.16 -20.93 -6.90
CA SER A 552 1.96 -20.15 -8.11
C SER A 552 2.50 -20.86 -9.34
N TYR A 553 1.91 -20.55 -10.48
CA TYR A 553 2.28 -21.13 -11.77
C TYR A 553 2.29 -20.05 -12.84
N PHE A 554 2.99 -20.33 -13.94
CA PHE A 554 3.10 -19.45 -15.07
C PHE A 554 2.76 -20.22 -16.35
N LEU A 555 1.93 -19.63 -17.18
CA LEU A 555 1.70 -20.03 -18.55
C LEU A 555 2.22 -18.90 -19.45
N MET A 556 3.03 -19.23 -20.44
CA MET A 556 3.54 -18.29 -21.44
C MET A 556 3.17 -18.76 -22.83
N GLN A 557 2.75 -17.83 -23.68
CA GLN A 557 2.50 -18.10 -25.10
C GLN A 557 2.89 -16.91 -25.96
N GLN A 558 3.61 -17.18 -27.05
CA GLN A 558 3.91 -16.17 -28.07
C GLN A 558 2.77 -16.13 -29.09
N VAL A 559 2.39 -14.91 -29.50
CA VAL A 559 1.37 -14.65 -30.51
C VAL A 559 1.93 -13.71 -31.55
N GLU A 560 2.07 -14.20 -32.77
CA GLU A 560 2.51 -13.40 -33.90
C GLU A 560 1.30 -12.68 -34.52
N SER A 561 1.34 -11.36 -34.53
CA SER A 561 0.28 -10.54 -35.12
C SER A 561 0.78 -9.80 -36.37
N PRO A 562 0.15 -9.97 -37.54
CA PRO A 562 0.58 -9.35 -38.78
C PRO A 562 0.48 -7.81 -38.78
N LYS A 563 -0.30 -7.24 -37.85
CA LYS A 563 -0.46 -5.80 -37.63
C LYS A 563 -0.84 -5.52 -36.17
N ALA A 564 -0.88 -4.25 -35.80
CA ALA A 564 -1.50 -3.86 -34.53
C ALA A 564 -3.02 -4.09 -34.59
N GLN A 565 -3.57 -4.82 -33.62
CA GLN A 565 -5.00 -5.13 -33.52
C GLN A 565 -5.38 -5.58 -32.11
N ASP A 566 -6.63 -5.34 -31.72
CA ASP A 566 -7.19 -5.84 -30.46
C ASP A 566 -7.80 -7.23 -30.68
N ILE A 567 -7.47 -8.19 -29.82
CA ILE A 567 -8.07 -9.52 -29.82
C ILE A 567 -8.72 -9.81 -28.46
N LEU A 568 -9.91 -10.39 -28.48
CA LEU A 568 -10.57 -10.86 -27.26
C LEU A 568 -10.11 -12.29 -26.93
N VAL A 569 -9.72 -12.52 -25.68
CA VAL A 569 -9.25 -13.82 -25.21
C VAL A 569 -10.06 -14.29 -24.02
N ASP A 570 -10.32 -15.60 -23.97
CA ASP A 570 -10.83 -16.25 -22.77
C ASP A 570 -9.64 -16.65 -21.91
N VAL A 571 -9.64 -16.20 -20.66
CA VAL A 571 -8.65 -16.57 -19.65
C VAL A 571 -9.36 -17.14 -18.43
N GLY A 572 -8.66 -17.89 -17.60
CA GLY A 572 -9.24 -18.37 -16.36
C GLY A 572 -8.22 -19.05 -15.46
N ALA A 573 -8.52 -19.02 -14.16
CA ALA A 573 -7.74 -19.67 -13.12
C ALA A 573 -8.60 -19.92 -11.88
N GLY A 574 -8.00 -20.53 -10.84
CA GLY A 574 -8.61 -20.72 -9.52
C GLY A 574 -8.71 -19.43 -8.69
N ASN A 575 -7.96 -19.33 -7.58
CA ASN A 575 -8.09 -18.22 -6.64
C ASN A 575 -7.55 -16.88 -7.19
N GLY A 576 -6.44 -16.88 -7.92
CA GLY A 576 -5.86 -15.65 -8.47
C GLY A 576 -5.30 -15.84 -9.87
N ILE A 577 -5.40 -14.77 -10.66
CA ILE A 577 -4.87 -14.67 -12.01
C ILE A 577 -4.29 -13.28 -12.26
N GLU A 578 -3.16 -13.22 -12.96
CA GLU A 578 -2.58 -12.00 -13.48
C GLU A 578 -2.21 -12.23 -14.95
N ILE A 579 -2.62 -11.30 -15.82
CA ILE A 579 -2.35 -11.34 -17.26
C ILE A 579 -1.39 -10.22 -17.62
N TYR A 580 -0.28 -10.58 -18.25
CA TYR A 580 0.71 -9.65 -18.78
C TYR A 580 0.80 -9.80 -20.30
N LEU A 581 0.86 -8.67 -21.00
CA LEU A 581 1.15 -8.59 -22.42
C LEU A 581 2.45 -7.81 -22.61
N ASN A 582 3.44 -8.43 -23.24
CA ASN A 582 4.77 -7.86 -23.46
C ASN A 582 5.37 -7.29 -22.15
N GLY A 583 5.22 -8.06 -21.07
CA GLY A 583 5.70 -7.71 -19.74
C GLY A 583 4.87 -6.66 -18.99
N LYS A 584 3.76 -6.15 -19.53
CA LYS A 584 2.90 -5.16 -18.86
C LYS A 584 1.59 -5.78 -18.38
N SER A 585 1.21 -5.50 -17.13
CA SER A 585 -0.05 -5.97 -16.56
C SER A 585 -1.24 -5.41 -17.34
N VAL A 586 -2.17 -6.28 -17.72
CA VAL A 586 -3.40 -5.96 -18.45
C VAL A 586 -4.61 -6.16 -17.55
N MET A 587 -4.64 -7.28 -16.84
CA MET A 587 -5.75 -7.70 -16.03
C MET A 587 -5.23 -8.52 -14.85
N LYS A 588 -5.95 -8.43 -13.74
CA LYS A 588 -5.72 -9.25 -12.57
C LYS A 588 -7.06 -9.53 -11.90
N HIS A 589 -7.14 -10.66 -11.26
CA HIS A 589 -8.24 -11.00 -10.39
C HIS A 589 -7.69 -11.80 -9.22
N LEU A 590 -8.19 -11.47 -8.03
CA LEU A 590 -8.04 -12.29 -6.85
C LEU A 590 -9.43 -12.52 -6.29
N ASN A 591 -9.79 -13.79 -6.15
CA ASN A 591 -10.88 -14.18 -5.29
C ASN A 591 -10.30 -14.34 -3.89
N PRO A 592 -10.60 -13.41 -2.97
CA PRO A 592 -10.14 -13.54 -1.59
C PRO A 592 -10.77 -14.73 -0.87
N TYR A 593 -11.83 -15.32 -1.44
CA TYR A 593 -12.50 -16.51 -0.95
C TYR A 593 -12.18 -17.72 -1.83
N ARG A 594 -12.64 -18.89 -1.39
CA ARG A 594 -12.49 -20.14 -2.15
C ARG A 594 -13.17 -20.02 -3.51
N CYS A 595 -12.38 -20.24 -4.56
CA CYS A 595 -12.83 -20.27 -5.94
C CYS A 595 -12.08 -21.39 -6.64
N LYS A 596 -12.82 -22.39 -7.15
CA LYS A 596 -12.21 -23.50 -7.87
C LYS A 596 -11.73 -23.07 -9.25
N PHE A 597 -12.54 -22.30 -9.97
CA PHE A 597 -12.21 -21.78 -11.28
C PHE A 597 -13.13 -20.62 -11.66
N ARG A 598 -12.58 -19.55 -12.23
CA ARG A 598 -13.30 -18.42 -12.81
C ARG A 598 -12.79 -18.18 -14.23
N GLU A 599 -13.71 -18.06 -15.18
CA GLU A 599 -13.42 -17.65 -16.56
C GLU A 599 -13.72 -16.17 -16.75
N GLU A 600 -12.87 -15.49 -17.51
CA GLU A 600 -12.94 -14.06 -17.77
C GLU A 600 -12.56 -13.77 -19.22
N LYS A 601 -13.06 -12.65 -19.76
CA LYS A 601 -12.69 -12.17 -21.08
C LYS A 601 -11.79 -10.95 -20.97
N VAL A 602 -10.67 -10.97 -21.70
CA VAL A 602 -9.68 -9.89 -21.69
C VAL A 602 -9.40 -9.43 -23.10
N LEU A 603 -9.40 -8.12 -23.33
CA LEU A 603 -9.05 -7.50 -24.60
C LEU A 603 -7.55 -7.20 -24.63
N LEU A 604 -6.81 -7.87 -25.52
CA LEU A 604 -5.36 -7.71 -25.65
C LEU A 604 -5.01 -6.84 -26.87
N PRO A 605 -4.37 -5.68 -26.68
CA PRO A 605 -3.90 -4.84 -27.78
C PRO A 605 -2.57 -5.35 -28.33
N LEU A 606 -2.63 -6.28 -29.29
CA LEU A 606 -1.44 -6.84 -29.93
C LEU A 606 -0.73 -5.77 -30.77
N GLN A 607 0.59 -5.76 -30.71
CA GLN A 607 1.45 -4.99 -31.60
C GLN A 607 1.74 -5.81 -32.88
N LYS A 608 2.13 -5.13 -33.97
CA LYS A 608 2.67 -5.84 -35.14
C LYS A 608 3.94 -6.59 -34.73
N GLY A 609 4.04 -7.86 -35.11
CA GLY A 609 5.15 -8.74 -34.74
C GLY A 609 4.77 -9.71 -33.61
N SER A 610 5.78 -10.16 -32.89
CA SER A 610 5.64 -11.11 -31.79
C SER A 610 5.15 -10.42 -30.52
N ASN A 611 4.17 -11.04 -29.86
CA ASN A 611 3.61 -10.60 -28.59
C ASN A 611 3.67 -11.74 -27.57
N GLN A 612 4.26 -11.47 -26.41
CA GLN A 612 4.34 -12.44 -25.32
C GLN A 612 3.16 -12.24 -24.37
N ILE A 613 2.33 -13.28 -24.23
CA ILE A 613 1.29 -13.36 -23.21
C ILE A 613 1.81 -14.21 -22.06
N VAL A 614 1.69 -13.70 -20.84
CA VAL A 614 1.98 -14.45 -19.61
C VAL A 614 0.76 -14.43 -18.71
N VAL A 615 0.35 -15.62 -18.27
CA VAL A 615 -0.66 -15.82 -17.24
C VAL A 615 0.05 -16.32 -16.00
N ARG A 616 0.02 -15.53 -14.92
CA ARG A 616 0.42 -16.00 -13.60
C ARG A 616 -0.82 -16.47 -12.85
N ILE A 617 -0.76 -17.66 -12.31
CA ILE A 617 -1.85 -18.34 -11.60
C ILE A 617 -1.44 -18.43 -10.15
N TYR A 618 -2.36 -18.14 -9.25
CA TYR A 618 -2.16 -18.25 -7.82
C TYR A 618 -3.22 -19.15 -7.19
N ASN A 619 -2.78 -20.19 -6.49
CA ASN A 619 -3.64 -21.07 -5.72
C ASN A 619 -3.48 -20.75 -4.24
N ARG A 620 -4.54 -20.29 -3.59
CA ARG A 620 -4.50 -19.92 -2.16
C ARG A 620 -5.04 -21.02 -1.26
N PHE A 621 -6.12 -21.69 -1.68
CA PHE A 621 -6.91 -22.52 -0.76
C PHE A 621 -7.16 -23.94 -1.26
N GLU A 622 -7.09 -24.16 -2.57
CA GLU A 622 -7.56 -25.39 -3.17
C GLU A 622 -6.44 -26.43 -3.27
N LYS A 623 -6.82 -27.71 -3.40
CA LYS A 623 -5.87 -28.81 -3.67
C LYS A 623 -5.64 -29.06 -5.16
N GLU A 624 -6.36 -28.30 -5.99
CA GLU A 624 -6.33 -28.35 -7.44
C GLU A 624 -6.50 -26.91 -7.95
N THR A 625 -5.80 -26.58 -9.02
CA THR A 625 -5.99 -25.30 -9.75
C THR A 625 -5.91 -25.57 -11.25
N GLY A 626 -6.05 -24.54 -12.06
CA GLY A 626 -5.98 -24.69 -13.50
C GLY A 626 -5.70 -23.39 -14.22
N TYR A 627 -5.62 -23.50 -15.53
CA TYR A 627 -5.55 -22.35 -16.43
C TYR A 627 -6.51 -22.49 -17.60
N LEU A 628 -6.88 -21.35 -18.18
CA LEU A 628 -7.47 -21.22 -19.50
C LEU A 628 -6.75 -20.08 -20.23
N LEU A 629 -6.35 -20.30 -21.48
CA LEU A 629 -5.85 -19.26 -22.38
C LEU A 629 -6.15 -19.62 -23.85
N ARG A 630 -7.08 -18.92 -24.46
CA ARG A 630 -7.41 -19.07 -25.90
C ARG A 630 -8.04 -17.82 -26.49
N PRO A 631 -8.03 -17.65 -27.83
CA PRO A 631 -8.91 -16.68 -28.48
C PRO A 631 -10.37 -16.94 -28.10
N SER A 632 -11.12 -15.91 -27.75
CA SER A 632 -12.57 -16.04 -27.57
C SER A 632 -13.22 -16.47 -28.89
N ALA A 633 -14.19 -17.39 -28.81
CA ALA A 633 -14.94 -17.85 -29.98
C ALA A 633 -15.66 -16.70 -30.69
N GLU A 634 -16.22 -15.77 -29.90
CA GLU A 634 -16.83 -14.54 -30.39
C GLU A 634 -15.88 -13.36 -30.17
N GLN A 635 -15.49 -12.72 -31.26
CA GLN A 635 -14.64 -11.52 -31.25
C GLN A 635 -15.53 -10.29 -31.29
N VAL A 636 -16.16 -9.97 -30.15
CA VAL A 636 -17.20 -8.94 -30.03
C VAL A 636 -16.85 -7.91 -28.96
N ILE A 637 -17.19 -6.66 -29.27
CA ILE A 637 -17.20 -5.54 -28.33
C ILE A 637 -18.57 -4.86 -28.36
N TYR A 638 -18.88 -4.07 -27.35
CA TYR A 638 -20.08 -3.26 -27.27
C TYR A 638 -19.73 -1.79 -27.28
N LYS A 639 -20.62 -0.97 -27.84
CA LYS A 639 -20.52 0.49 -27.80
C LYS A 639 -21.78 1.14 -27.27
N GLN A 640 -21.66 1.84 -26.16
CA GLN A 640 -22.79 2.54 -25.54
C GLN A 640 -22.54 4.04 -25.50
N LYS A 641 -23.48 4.81 -26.07
CA LYS A 641 -23.46 6.27 -25.96
C LYS A 641 -24.14 6.67 -24.66
N PHE A 642 -23.51 7.55 -23.90
CA PHE A 642 -24.10 8.23 -22.75
C PHE A 642 -24.11 9.73 -23.00
N THR A 643 -25.30 10.31 -23.08
CA THR A 643 -25.45 11.77 -23.20
C THR A 643 -25.42 12.36 -21.80
N LEU A 644 -24.54 13.34 -21.57
CA LEU A 644 -24.44 14.00 -20.27
C LEU A 644 -25.71 14.81 -20.01
N PRO A 645 -26.35 14.68 -18.83
CA PRO A 645 -27.47 15.53 -18.43
C PRO A 645 -27.13 17.02 -18.47
N GLN A 646 -25.86 17.37 -18.20
CA GLN A 646 -25.34 18.72 -18.28
C GLN A 646 -24.07 18.75 -19.12
N VAL A 647 -23.98 19.71 -20.05
CA VAL A 647 -22.78 19.91 -20.87
C VAL A 647 -21.64 20.39 -19.97
N ALA A 648 -20.56 19.62 -19.91
CA ALA A 648 -19.35 20.04 -19.23
C ALA A 648 -18.66 21.10 -20.08
N LYS A 649 -18.44 22.30 -19.52
CA LYS A 649 -17.83 23.43 -20.22
C LYS A 649 -16.32 23.44 -20.05
N GLY A 650 -15.59 23.71 -21.11
CA GLY A 650 -14.13 23.71 -21.08
C GLY A 650 -13.50 23.20 -22.37
N LYS A 651 -12.16 23.14 -22.38
CA LYS A 651 -11.38 22.56 -23.48
C LYS A 651 -10.83 21.17 -23.15
N VAL A 652 -10.59 20.91 -21.88
CA VAL A 652 -10.05 19.65 -21.37
C VAL A 652 -10.92 19.21 -20.22
N HIS A 653 -11.38 17.96 -20.27
CA HIS A 653 -12.25 17.35 -19.29
C HIS A 653 -11.57 16.14 -18.66
N THR A 654 -11.66 16.02 -17.35
CA THR A 654 -11.23 14.82 -16.63
C THR A 654 -12.43 13.89 -16.48
N VAL A 655 -12.29 12.66 -16.97
CA VAL A 655 -13.32 11.62 -16.80
C VAL A 655 -12.72 10.50 -15.97
N VAL A 656 -13.34 10.16 -14.85
CA VAL A 656 -12.96 9.03 -13.99
C VAL A 656 -14.10 8.02 -13.99
N VAL A 657 -13.79 6.74 -14.21
CA VAL A 657 -14.78 5.66 -14.23
C VAL A 657 -14.35 4.55 -13.30
N LYS A 658 -15.28 4.08 -12.47
CA LYS A 658 -15.16 2.88 -11.64
C LYS A 658 -16.44 2.08 -11.61
N GLN A 659 -16.35 0.81 -11.26
CA GLN A 659 -17.50 -0.04 -11.00
C GLN A 659 -18.19 0.42 -9.71
N ASN A 660 -19.51 0.54 -9.75
CA ASN A 660 -20.32 0.88 -8.60
C ASN A 660 -20.62 -0.36 -7.73
N ASN A 661 -21.01 -0.14 -6.47
CA ASN A 661 -21.49 -1.18 -5.54
C ASN A 661 -20.50 -2.34 -5.28
N LEU A 662 -19.19 -2.07 -5.33
CA LEU A 662 -18.20 -3.04 -4.87
C LEU A 662 -18.24 -3.17 -3.34
N PRO A 663 -17.94 -4.36 -2.78
CA PRO A 663 -17.95 -4.60 -1.33
C PRO A 663 -16.91 -3.79 -0.55
N SER A 664 -15.91 -3.24 -1.24
CA SER A 664 -14.84 -2.42 -0.69
C SER A 664 -14.44 -1.39 -1.74
N ILE A 665 -14.11 -0.17 -1.30
CA ILE A 665 -13.58 0.90 -2.16
C ILE A 665 -12.15 0.60 -2.65
N HIS A 666 -11.48 -0.39 -2.05
CA HIS A 666 -10.13 -0.83 -2.38
C HIS A 666 -10.12 -2.05 -3.30
N LYS A 667 -11.28 -2.61 -3.65
CA LYS A 667 -11.37 -3.75 -4.55
C LYS A 667 -11.09 -3.34 -6.00
N ASP A 668 -10.48 -4.24 -6.78
CA ASP A 668 -10.29 -4.00 -8.21
C ASP A 668 -11.62 -3.74 -8.91
N THR A 669 -11.62 -2.75 -9.80
CA THR A 669 -12.83 -2.34 -10.52
C THR A 669 -13.24 -3.35 -11.58
N GLU A 670 -12.38 -4.28 -11.98
CA GLU A 670 -12.66 -5.30 -13.00
C GLU A 670 -13.18 -4.70 -14.33
N LEU A 671 -12.72 -3.48 -14.69
CA LEU A 671 -13.05 -2.77 -15.94
C LEU A 671 -11.84 -2.73 -16.90
N SER A 672 -11.01 -3.78 -16.89
CA SER A 672 -9.75 -3.82 -17.64
C SER A 672 -9.92 -3.64 -19.15
N ASN A 673 -11.11 -3.94 -19.70
CA ASN A 673 -11.38 -3.79 -21.14
C ASN A 673 -12.14 -2.51 -21.48
N LEU A 674 -12.56 -1.72 -20.48
CA LEU A 674 -13.31 -0.49 -20.70
C LEU A 674 -12.43 0.60 -21.31
N ASN A 675 -12.97 1.28 -22.32
CA ASN A 675 -12.42 2.49 -22.88
C ASN A 675 -13.50 3.56 -23.05
N VAL A 676 -13.12 4.83 -22.89
CA VAL A 676 -14.01 5.99 -22.98
C VAL A 676 -13.49 6.97 -24.03
N LYS A 677 -14.40 7.50 -24.85
CA LYS A 677 -14.11 8.58 -25.80
C LYS A 677 -15.19 9.66 -25.72
N ALA A 678 -14.83 10.90 -26.07
CA ALA A 678 -15.83 11.94 -26.34
C ALA A 678 -16.56 11.64 -27.65
N LYS A 679 -17.84 12.05 -27.71
CA LYS A 679 -18.63 12.04 -28.94
C LYS A 679 -18.89 13.45 -29.47
#